data_AF-A0A8J9VRX3-F1
#
_entry.id   AF-A0A8J9VRX3-F1
#
_cell.length_a   1.000
_cell.length_b   1.000
_cell.length_c   1.000
_cell.angle_alpha   90.00
_cell.angle_beta   90.00
_cell.angle_gamma   90.00
#
_symmetry.space_group_name_H-M   'P 1'
#
loop_
_entity.id
_entity.type
_entity.pdbx_description
1 polymer ?
#
loop_
_entity_poly.entity_id
_entity_poly.type
_entity_poly.pdbx_seq_one_letter_code
_entity_poly.pdbx_strand_id
1 'polypeptide(L)'
;MSEARWNSPFRPPSQWRELVVGRGLVIHLFKLYRHVQSHAELAHVCLQCLLQLVSTTGDVFPDHKTHADFLIPFMAGFLHLTQRNSLAEYEVLGVATLACRLLTVFPRKYLGQVPSDQLQAFLTRACQLTCSYSYLAMHQKAAEEESLYDEGLEQLLQMWTALWDSRDSFPPAAQLCQTFAPDIFQTYLQSHLATADGTAAQAVSSDDMEEIRSEDEDDRERYSAQLCHVGMLGRTVPAQALSQLTGLLCERISQLQLELKDSAGTQAQMNRLYRLYDDLHWLLLIAGHLLADQSEGEALLIPTELMDHSISQAQMGVSEVGATQSEMVCSLHIDRMSQPTSDKCDDIVRLVCKVFMLSELERYAVQAQLDPLLSPELSRDIVWFFQRWAGPYLLMQEKHYPQVSLPLTCAFGQGSDSASLAVQTLVSKVVSNFQVWTSEGEVTEDTVQLLLTLTENRDRCLEVVKCEKLWFLAMQQFCEPFVLLAANCRRHLMKAVLFAASAMSSEVRARYWTQTMQPLHDRFQVMVQRSRGSGGHANLLEARNLLELLCGVAEASRVDNTSLVFSTIYPRLRDSVGLMDAFHNYPEIVVLVLDAFKETITRQLCYLSQEDSLKLYEVTIQLIRSYARHHGGRGVTVDASAEEDDFNDLMLLLEMLTQLINKDFVDFGSTDDGGAGEPTVVPADVVFCGLDFVVPLMSAELLKFPSLCLQYYQLVSLLCEVYPERVPQLPQRLFSNIMASLQLGLSSDYGEDVQKLCLDTLECLAIQCVKFGSTAGQSYQALQHFVQVVLDMLVLQPLNPDLLDVLGETFYALICCHQAQYAQLVHQLVGSQADTSTAERLAAAFQRLTPPDIPLNLEKTHRSRFEARLQTFVMEVRSIMTVR
;
A
#
# COMPACT_ATOMS: atom_id res chain seq x y z
N MET A 1 -19.91 -6.90 15.19
CA MET A 1 -18.96 -7.43 16.20
C MET A 1 -18.99 -8.96 16.18
N SER A 2 -18.13 -9.68 15.42
CA SER A 2 -17.63 -11.05 15.75
C SER A 2 -17.04 -11.87 14.57
N GLU A 3 -16.20 -11.30 13.71
CA GLU A 3 -15.23 -12.10 12.93
C GLU A 3 -13.81 -11.91 13.46
N ALA A 4 -13.45 -10.68 13.83
CA ALA A 4 -12.17 -10.36 14.44
C ALA A 4 -11.83 -11.15 15.73
N ARG A 5 -12.81 -11.68 16.47
CA ARG A 5 -12.55 -12.48 17.69
C ARG A 5 -12.06 -13.91 17.40
N TRP A 6 -12.41 -14.49 16.26
CA TRP A 6 -12.13 -15.91 15.92
C TRP A 6 -10.80 -16.14 15.19
N ASN A 7 -10.09 -15.06 14.85
CA ASN A 7 -8.73 -15.10 14.32
C ASN A 7 -7.65 -14.92 15.41
N SER A 8 -8.05 -14.68 16.67
CA SER A 8 -7.11 -14.65 17.78
C SER A 8 -6.65 -16.07 18.15
N PRO A 9 -5.32 -16.30 18.27
CA PRO A 9 -4.80 -17.62 18.62
C PRO A 9 -5.32 -18.02 20.02
N PHE A 10 -5.83 -19.25 20.14
CA PHE A 10 -6.31 -19.74 21.43
C PHE A 10 -5.13 -20.03 22.35
N ARG A 11 -4.96 -19.26 23.42
CA ARG A 11 -3.84 -19.39 24.38
C ARG A 11 -4.32 -19.85 25.77
N PRO A 12 -4.71 -21.12 25.93
CA PRO A 12 -5.18 -21.62 27.21
C PRO A 12 -4.02 -21.71 28.23
N PRO A 13 -4.28 -21.46 29.53
CA PRO A 13 -3.28 -21.63 30.57
C PRO A 13 -2.87 -23.10 30.70
N SER A 14 -1.68 -23.36 31.23
CA SER A 14 -1.11 -24.72 31.40
C SER A 14 -2.02 -25.67 32.19
N GLN A 15 -2.89 -25.16 33.06
CA GLN A 15 -3.89 -25.92 33.83
C GLN A 15 -4.94 -26.63 32.95
N TRP A 16 -5.19 -26.12 31.74
CA TRP A 16 -6.19 -26.66 30.82
C TRP A 16 -5.65 -27.77 29.91
N ARG A 17 -4.37 -28.15 30.09
CA ARG A 17 -3.67 -29.13 29.25
C ARG A 17 -4.41 -30.46 29.12
N GLU A 18 -4.87 -31.03 30.24
CA GLU A 18 -5.57 -32.32 30.21
C GLU A 18 -6.90 -32.25 29.44
N LEU A 19 -7.57 -31.10 29.48
CA LEU A 19 -8.85 -30.88 28.80
C LEU A 19 -8.67 -30.65 27.30
N VAL A 20 -7.75 -29.76 26.92
CA VAL A 20 -7.58 -29.30 25.54
C VAL A 20 -6.69 -30.25 24.75
N VAL A 21 -5.55 -30.62 25.30
CA VAL A 21 -4.52 -31.44 24.62
C VAL A 21 -4.74 -32.95 24.84
N GLY A 22 -5.59 -33.31 25.81
CA GLY A 22 -5.99 -34.70 26.01
C GLY A 22 -6.60 -35.32 24.75
N ARG A 23 -6.32 -36.60 24.49
CA ARG A 23 -6.71 -37.34 23.26
C ARG A 23 -8.22 -37.44 23.01
N GLY A 24 -9.06 -36.88 23.88
CA GLY A 24 -10.52 -36.94 23.80
C GLY A 24 -11.12 -35.84 22.92
N LEU A 25 -10.86 -34.57 23.23
CA LEU A 25 -11.71 -33.46 22.77
C LEU A 25 -11.79 -33.36 21.24
N VAL A 26 -10.64 -33.37 20.57
CA VAL A 26 -10.54 -33.30 19.10
C VAL A 26 -11.32 -34.44 18.45
N ILE A 27 -11.11 -35.68 18.90
CA ILE A 27 -11.79 -36.87 18.37
C ILE A 27 -13.32 -36.77 18.60
N HIS A 28 -13.75 -36.28 19.77
CA HIS A 28 -15.17 -36.12 20.07
C HIS A 28 -15.83 -35.06 19.19
N LEU A 29 -15.14 -33.95 18.89
CA LEU A 29 -15.69 -32.91 18.00
C LEU A 29 -15.80 -33.39 16.55
N PHE A 30 -14.81 -34.11 16.01
CA PHE A 30 -14.96 -34.73 14.69
C PHE A 30 -16.09 -35.78 14.66
N LYS A 31 -16.30 -36.52 15.75
CA LYS A 31 -17.45 -37.43 15.86
C LYS A 31 -18.77 -36.65 15.94
N LEU A 32 -18.83 -35.57 16.71
CA LEU A 32 -20.02 -34.72 16.83
C LEU A 32 -20.37 -34.13 15.47
N TYR A 33 -19.37 -33.58 14.77
CA TYR A 33 -19.50 -33.07 13.41
C TYR A 33 -20.21 -34.07 12.49
N ARG A 34 -19.78 -35.34 12.53
CA ARG A 34 -20.39 -36.41 11.73
C ARG A 34 -21.88 -36.62 11.98
N HIS A 35 -22.37 -36.31 13.19
CA HIS A 35 -23.80 -36.43 13.52
C HIS A 35 -24.58 -35.18 13.14
N VAL A 36 -23.94 -34.00 13.16
CA VAL A 36 -24.62 -32.71 12.91
C VAL A 36 -24.46 -32.17 11.50
N GLN A 37 -23.62 -32.78 10.66
CA GLN A 37 -23.33 -32.34 9.28
C GLN A 37 -24.56 -32.18 8.36
N SER A 38 -25.72 -32.73 8.70
CA SER A 38 -26.95 -32.54 7.92
C SER A 38 -27.64 -31.21 8.26
N HIS A 39 -27.19 -30.52 9.32
CA HIS A 39 -27.71 -29.25 9.80
C HIS A 39 -26.63 -28.17 9.65
N ALA A 40 -26.79 -27.30 8.65
CA ALA A 40 -25.78 -26.30 8.27
C ALA A 40 -25.29 -25.43 9.45
N GLU A 41 -26.20 -24.90 10.27
CA GLU A 41 -25.84 -24.06 11.43
C GLU A 41 -24.99 -24.82 12.47
N LEU A 42 -25.39 -26.05 12.82
CA LEU A 42 -24.67 -26.85 13.82
C LEU A 42 -23.34 -27.36 13.28
N ALA A 43 -23.28 -27.70 11.99
CA ALA A 43 -22.06 -28.08 11.30
C ALA A 43 -21.06 -26.90 11.28
N HIS A 44 -21.54 -25.70 10.94
CA HIS A 44 -20.73 -24.48 10.95
C HIS A 44 -20.15 -24.20 12.36
N VAL A 45 -20.98 -24.21 13.41
CA VAL A 45 -20.50 -24.00 14.80
C VAL A 45 -19.48 -25.06 15.22
N CYS A 46 -19.70 -26.32 14.84
CA CYS A 46 -18.77 -27.40 15.14
C CYS A 46 -17.43 -27.26 14.38
N LEU A 47 -17.45 -26.78 13.13
CA LEU A 47 -16.22 -26.44 12.39
C LEU A 47 -15.50 -25.26 13.02
N GLN A 48 -16.20 -24.20 13.41
CA GLN A 48 -15.57 -23.06 14.09
C GLN A 48 -14.89 -23.48 15.40
N CYS A 49 -15.49 -24.40 16.15
CA CYS A 49 -14.87 -24.99 17.33
C CYS A 49 -13.59 -25.77 16.99
N LEU A 50 -13.58 -26.54 15.90
CA LEU A 50 -12.37 -27.22 15.42
C LEU A 50 -11.31 -26.20 14.99
N LEU A 51 -11.68 -25.16 14.25
CA LEU A 51 -10.76 -24.09 13.79
C LEU A 51 -10.12 -23.33 14.95
N GLN A 52 -10.86 -23.08 16.03
CA GLN A 52 -10.33 -22.43 17.23
C GLN A 52 -9.43 -23.37 18.04
N LEU A 53 -9.71 -24.68 18.05
CA LEU A 53 -8.82 -25.64 18.71
C LEU A 53 -7.53 -25.87 17.94
N VAL A 54 -7.56 -25.81 16.60
CA VAL A 54 -6.36 -25.88 15.76
C VAL A 54 -5.48 -24.64 15.98
N SER A 55 -6.07 -23.50 16.35
CA SER A 55 -5.31 -22.28 16.65
C SER A 55 -4.64 -22.26 18.04
N THR A 56 -4.63 -23.40 18.76
CA THR A 56 -4.09 -23.50 20.12
C THR A 56 -2.57 -23.26 20.13
N THR A 57 -2.10 -22.28 20.92
CA THR A 57 -0.67 -21.95 21.11
C THR A 57 -0.35 -21.62 22.58
N GLY A 58 0.94 -21.59 22.95
CA GLY A 58 1.40 -21.19 24.29
C GLY A 58 1.75 -22.34 25.25
N ASP A 59 1.88 -22.02 26.54
CA ASP A 59 2.43 -22.88 27.60
C ASP A 59 1.63 -24.17 27.89
N VAL A 60 0.48 -24.34 27.22
CA VAL A 60 -0.29 -25.59 27.26
C VAL A 60 0.52 -26.76 26.70
N PHE A 61 1.45 -26.51 25.78
CA PHE A 61 2.35 -27.52 25.21
C PHE A 61 3.73 -27.50 25.89
N PRO A 62 4.09 -28.54 26.65
CA PRO A 62 5.37 -28.59 27.36
C PRO A 62 6.56 -29.01 26.49
N ASP A 63 6.31 -29.78 25.42
CA ASP A 63 7.34 -30.36 24.57
C ASP A 63 6.81 -30.63 23.15
N HIS A 64 7.74 -30.85 22.22
CA HIS A 64 7.43 -31.07 20.81
C HIS A 64 6.57 -32.32 20.56
N LYS A 65 6.75 -33.37 21.37
CA LYS A 65 5.97 -34.61 21.23
C LYS A 65 4.50 -34.40 21.56
N THR A 66 4.20 -33.62 22.59
CA THR A 66 2.82 -33.29 22.94
C THR A 66 2.14 -32.46 21.84
N HIS A 67 2.87 -31.60 21.13
CA HIS A 67 2.36 -30.94 19.93
C HIS A 67 2.04 -31.93 18.80
N ALA A 68 2.95 -32.86 18.49
CA ALA A 68 2.73 -33.85 17.43
C ALA A 68 1.55 -34.78 17.76
N ASP A 69 1.44 -35.23 19.01
CA ASP A 69 0.32 -36.04 19.51
C ASP A 69 -1.02 -35.30 19.41
N PHE A 70 -1.02 -33.96 19.46
CA PHE A 70 -2.21 -33.13 19.27
C PHE A 70 -2.60 -32.98 17.79
N LEU A 71 -1.63 -32.98 16.87
CA LEU A 71 -1.85 -32.85 15.42
C LEU A 71 -2.42 -34.12 14.77
N ILE A 72 -1.95 -35.29 15.22
CA ILE A 72 -2.34 -36.59 14.64
C ILE A 72 -3.87 -36.79 14.58
N PRO A 73 -4.65 -36.52 15.65
CA PRO A 73 -6.11 -36.59 15.60
C PRO A 73 -6.75 -35.61 14.61
N PHE A 74 -6.19 -34.42 14.41
CA PHE A 74 -6.72 -33.48 13.42
C PHE A 74 -6.51 -33.94 12.00
N MET A 75 -5.32 -34.44 11.65
CA MET A 75 -5.06 -34.98 10.30
C MET A 75 -5.94 -36.20 10.02
N ALA A 76 -6.11 -37.10 11.01
CA ALA A 76 -7.02 -38.22 10.88
C ALA A 76 -8.49 -37.79 10.74
N GLY A 77 -8.91 -36.79 11.52
CA GLY A 77 -10.25 -36.20 11.46
C GLY A 77 -10.53 -35.53 10.12
N PHE A 78 -9.57 -34.77 9.59
CA PHE A 78 -9.62 -34.14 8.27
C PHE A 78 -9.78 -35.18 7.16
N LEU A 79 -8.95 -36.24 7.17
CA LEU A 79 -9.05 -37.32 6.19
C LEU A 79 -10.43 -38.01 6.23
N HIS A 80 -10.96 -38.25 7.43
CA HIS A 80 -12.28 -38.85 7.58
C HIS A 80 -13.41 -37.90 7.13
N LEU A 81 -13.31 -36.61 7.43
CA LEU A 81 -14.28 -35.59 7.02
C LEU A 81 -14.34 -35.49 5.49
N THR A 82 -13.17 -35.47 4.86
CA THR A 82 -13.02 -35.28 3.42
C THR A 82 -13.15 -36.57 2.62
N GLN A 83 -13.36 -37.74 3.22
CA GLN A 83 -13.59 -39.00 2.48
C GLN A 83 -14.86 -39.01 1.61
N ARG A 84 -15.74 -38.00 1.74
CA ARG A 84 -16.95 -37.88 0.93
C ARG A 84 -16.66 -37.34 -0.46
N ASN A 85 -17.48 -37.77 -1.42
CA ASN A 85 -17.34 -37.40 -2.83
C ASN A 85 -17.66 -35.92 -3.11
N SER A 86 -18.52 -35.28 -2.30
CA SER A 86 -18.82 -33.85 -2.40
C SER A 86 -19.03 -33.25 -1.01
N LEU A 87 -18.36 -32.14 -0.72
CA LEU A 87 -18.64 -31.29 0.43
C LEU A 87 -19.83 -30.38 0.12
N ALA A 88 -20.62 -30.00 1.12
CA ALA A 88 -21.60 -28.94 0.95
C ALA A 88 -20.90 -27.58 0.89
N GLU A 89 -21.48 -26.59 0.18
CA GLU A 89 -20.87 -25.27 -0.02
C GLU A 89 -20.47 -24.58 1.30
N TYR A 90 -21.32 -24.64 2.33
CA TYR A 90 -21.04 -24.06 3.64
C TYR A 90 -19.89 -24.76 4.41
N GLU A 91 -19.46 -25.95 3.99
CA GLU A 91 -18.31 -26.67 4.57
C GLU A 91 -16.99 -26.28 3.90
N VAL A 92 -17.03 -25.75 2.67
CA VAL A 92 -15.88 -25.55 1.76
C VAL A 92 -14.77 -24.74 2.43
N LEU A 93 -15.12 -23.54 2.90
CA LEU A 93 -14.19 -22.62 3.55
C LEU A 93 -13.65 -23.21 4.86
N GLY A 94 -14.52 -23.71 5.73
CA GLY A 94 -14.12 -24.25 7.03
C GLY A 94 -13.15 -25.44 6.93
N VAL A 95 -13.33 -26.30 5.91
CA VAL A 95 -12.42 -27.42 5.63
C VAL A 95 -11.09 -26.94 5.07
N ALA A 96 -11.10 -25.96 4.18
CA ALA A 96 -9.88 -25.37 3.63
C ALA A 96 -9.06 -24.64 4.70
N THR A 97 -9.69 -23.80 5.51
CA THR A 97 -9.05 -23.11 6.64
C THR A 97 -8.51 -24.12 7.66
N LEU A 98 -9.20 -25.23 7.89
CA LEU A 98 -8.71 -26.30 8.76
C LEU A 98 -7.41 -26.90 8.22
N ALA A 99 -7.34 -27.20 6.92
CA ALA A 99 -6.12 -27.70 6.28
C ALA A 99 -4.98 -26.68 6.38
N CYS A 100 -5.26 -25.41 6.07
CA CYS A 100 -4.28 -24.32 6.15
C CYS A 100 -3.72 -24.15 7.57
N ARG A 101 -4.59 -24.00 8.58
CA ARG A 101 -4.18 -23.79 9.98
C ARG A 101 -3.33 -24.93 10.55
N LEU A 102 -3.51 -26.16 10.05
CA LEU A 102 -2.68 -27.30 10.46
C LEU A 102 -1.20 -27.15 10.08
N LEU A 103 -0.89 -26.38 9.03
CA LEU A 103 0.50 -26.11 8.63
C LEU A 103 0.98 -24.70 9.01
N THR A 104 0.08 -23.71 9.12
CA THR A 104 0.46 -22.32 9.41
C THR A 104 0.58 -21.99 10.90
N VAL A 105 -0.29 -22.53 11.76
CA VAL A 105 -0.30 -22.17 13.19
C VAL A 105 0.77 -22.92 13.96
N PHE A 106 1.09 -24.15 13.55
CA PHE A 106 2.00 -24.99 14.31
C PHE A 106 3.46 -24.76 13.88
N PRO A 107 4.40 -24.72 14.85
CA PRO A 107 5.80 -24.52 14.51
C PRO A 107 6.29 -25.59 13.52
N ARG A 108 6.82 -25.11 12.40
CA ARG A 108 7.26 -25.87 11.22
C ARG A 108 8.20 -27.06 11.54
N LYS A 109 8.96 -26.96 12.65
CA LYS A 109 9.85 -28.00 13.19
C LYS A 109 9.14 -29.27 13.67
N TYR A 110 7.82 -29.23 13.90
CA TYR A 110 7.07 -30.34 14.50
C TYR A 110 6.45 -31.29 13.46
N LEU A 111 6.40 -30.89 12.19
CA LEU A 111 5.93 -31.74 11.09
C LEU A 111 6.75 -33.03 10.98
N GLY A 112 8.05 -32.99 11.29
CA GLY A 112 8.93 -34.17 11.28
C GLY A 112 8.62 -35.23 12.34
N GLN A 113 7.75 -34.95 13.31
CA GLN A 113 7.32 -35.93 14.34
C GLN A 113 6.00 -36.62 14.00
N VAL A 114 5.28 -36.14 12.98
CA VAL A 114 4.06 -36.78 12.46
C VAL A 114 4.47 -38.02 11.65
N PRO A 115 3.74 -39.15 11.75
CA PRO A 115 3.98 -40.31 10.90
C PRO A 115 3.94 -39.94 9.40
N SER A 116 4.97 -40.32 8.64
CA SER A 116 5.12 -39.98 7.22
C SER A 116 3.90 -40.37 6.39
N ASP A 117 3.35 -41.57 6.63
CA ASP A 117 2.21 -42.10 5.89
C ASP A 117 0.95 -41.26 6.10
N GLN A 118 0.78 -40.73 7.31
CA GLN A 118 -0.37 -39.88 7.64
C GLN A 118 -0.23 -38.49 7.03
N LEU A 119 0.97 -37.90 7.09
CA LEU A 119 1.25 -36.62 6.45
C LEU A 119 1.07 -36.71 4.94
N GLN A 120 1.57 -37.78 4.30
CA GLN A 120 1.42 -37.97 2.86
C GLN A 120 -0.04 -38.18 2.45
N ALA A 121 -0.82 -38.95 3.22
CA ALA A 121 -2.25 -39.10 3.00
C ALA A 121 -2.99 -37.76 3.11
N PHE A 122 -2.67 -36.96 4.14
CA PHE A 122 -3.23 -35.62 4.34
C PHE A 122 -2.92 -34.72 3.14
N LEU A 123 -1.66 -34.62 2.71
CA LEU A 123 -1.25 -33.78 1.58
C LEU A 123 -1.85 -34.23 0.25
N THR A 124 -1.96 -35.54 0.03
CA THR A 124 -2.62 -36.09 -1.16
C THR A 124 -4.08 -35.67 -1.22
N ARG A 125 -4.78 -35.72 -0.07
CA ARG A 125 -6.19 -35.30 -0.02
C ARG A 125 -6.33 -33.79 -0.15
N ALA A 126 -5.42 -33.01 0.45
CA ALA A 126 -5.39 -31.57 0.27
C ALA A 126 -5.16 -31.18 -1.20
N CYS A 127 -4.25 -31.86 -1.91
CA CYS A 127 -3.99 -31.64 -3.34
C CYS A 127 -5.26 -31.90 -4.18
N GLN A 128 -5.96 -33.00 -3.92
CA GLN A 128 -7.22 -33.30 -4.60
C GLN A 128 -8.28 -32.22 -4.36
N LEU A 129 -8.36 -31.69 -3.13
CA LEU A 129 -9.26 -30.60 -2.80
C LEU A 129 -8.85 -29.30 -3.51
N THR A 130 -7.56 -28.95 -3.49
CA THR A 130 -7.04 -27.77 -4.21
C THR A 130 -7.42 -27.83 -5.69
N CYS A 131 -7.13 -28.95 -6.37
CA CYS A 131 -7.50 -29.16 -7.78
C CYS A 131 -9.01 -29.06 -8.01
N SER A 132 -9.82 -29.66 -7.13
CA SER A 132 -11.29 -29.59 -7.26
C SER A 132 -11.82 -28.17 -7.05
N TYR A 133 -11.28 -27.43 -6.08
CA TYR A 133 -11.71 -26.08 -5.78
C TYR A 133 -11.28 -25.12 -6.88
N SER A 134 -10.10 -25.29 -7.48
CA SER A 134 -9.69 -24.51 -8.67
C SER A 134 -10.70 -24.63 -9.81
N TYR A 135 -11.19 -25.85 -10.07
CA TYR A 135 -12.21 -26.05 -11.10
C TYR A 135 -13.57 -25.47 -10.73
N LEU A 136 -14.03 -25.69 -9.49
CA LEU A 136 -15.36 -25.24 -9.03
C LEU A 136 -15.44 -23.72 -8.83
N ALA A 137 -14.37 -23.09 -8.34
CA ALA A 137 -14.19 -21.64 -8.26
C ALA A 137 -14.53 -20.97 -9.60
N MET A 138 -13.99 -21.49 -10.69
CA MET A 138 -14.17 -20.90 -12.02
C MET A 138 -15.50 -21.26 -12.68
N HIS A 139 -16.02 -22.48 -12.46
CA HIS A 139 -17.17 -22.99 -13.24
C HIS A 139 -18.50 -22.94 -12.49
N GLN A 140 -18.46 -22.65 -11.19
CA GLN A 140 -19.63 -22.58 -10.32
C GLN A 140 -19.82 -21.17 -9.74
N LYS A 141 -19.35 -20.13 -10.46
CA LYS A 141 -19.71 -18.74 -10.19
C LYS A 141 -21.23 -18.61 -10.26
N ALA A 142 -21.89 -18.67 -9.11
CA ALA A 142 -23.27 -18.24 -8.98
C ALA A 142 -23.32 -16.75 -9.32
N ALA A 143 -24.47 -16.25 -9.75
CA ALA A 143 -24.70 -14.82 -10.01
C ALA A 143 -24.67 -13.94 -8.74
N GLU A 144 -24.08 -14.43 -7.64
CA GLU A 144 -23.90 -13.74 -6.36
C GLU A 144 -22.39 -13.63 -6.10
N GLU A 145 -21.95 -12.43 -5.70
CA GLU A 145 -20.61 -11.86 -5.90
C GLU A 145 -19.43 -12.57 -5.19
N GLU A 146 -19.69 -13.50 -4.25
CA GLU A 146 -18.63 -14.17 -3.45
C GLU A 146 -18.78 -15.71 -3.46
N SER A 147 -17.91 -16.39 -4.22
CA SER A 147 -17.83 -17.85 -4.22
C SER A 147 -17.01 -18.34 -3.03
N LEU A 148 -17.62 -19.11 -2.13
CA LEU A 148 -16.92 -19.78 -1.02
C LEU A 148 -15.76 -20.70 -1.50
N TYR A 149 -15.78 -21.11 -2.76
CA TYR A 149 -14.69 -21.86 -3.37
C TYR A 149 -13.46 -20.99 -3.67
N ASP A 150 -13.63 -19.70 -3.97
CA ASP A 150 -12.52 -18.78 -4.22
C ASP A 150 -11.72 -18.56 -2.93
N GLU A 151 -12.42 -18.21 -1.84
CA GLU A 151 -11.80 -18.07 -0.52
C GLU A 151 -11.20 -19.40 -0.03
N GLY A 152 -11.94 -20.51 -0.23
CA GLY A 152 -11.46 -21.84 0.12
C GLY A 152 -10.20 -22.25 -0.65
N LEU A 153 -10.13 -21.91 -1.94
CA LEU A 153 -8.95 -22.16 -2.77
C LEU A 153 -7.75 -21.36 -2.28
N GLU A 154 -7.93 -20.07 -1.97
CA GLU A 154 -6.87 -19.22 -1.41
C GLU A 154 -6.28 -19.82 -0.14
N GLN A 155 -7.12 -20.27 0.80
CA GLN A 155 -6.66 -20.94 2.03
C GLN A 155 -5.84 -22.20 1.74
N LEU A 156 -6.25 -23.02 0.77
CA LEU A 156 -5.50 -24.20 0.36
C LEU A 156 -4.17 -23.85 -0.32
N LEU A 157 -4.14 -22.82 -1.16
CA LEU A 157 -2.91 -22.34 -1.81
C LEU A 157 -1.91 -21.75 -0.80
N GLN A 158 -2.42 -21.01 0.20
CA GLN A 158 -1.62 -20.51 1.32
C GLN A 158 -0.99 -21.67 2.12
N MET A 159 -1.74 -22.77 2.33
CA MET A 159 -1.24 -23.98 2.98
C MET A 159 0.04 -24.51 2.30
N TRP A 160 0.05 -24.57 0.97
CA TRP A 160 1.20 -25.05 0.20
C TRP A 160 2.41 -24.11 0.29
N THR A 161 2.16 -22.81 0.36
CA THR A 161 3.18 -21.78 0.56
C THR A 161 3.83 -21.93 1.93
N ALA A 162 3.03 -22.12 2.97
CA ALA A 162 3.51 -22.38 4.32
C ALA A 162 4.34 -23.68 4.42
N LEU A 163 3.97 -24.71 3.64
CA LEU A 163 4.75 -25.94 3.54
C LEU A 163 6.10 -25.67 2.86
N TRP A 164 6.15 -24.94 1.75
CA TRP A 164 7.42 -24.61 1.08
C TRP A 164 8.36 -23.80 1.97
N ASP A 165 7.83 -22.80 2.69
CA ASP A 165 8.62 -21.97 3.61
C ASP A 165 9.13 -22.75 4.84
N SER A 166 8.63 -23.97 5.05
CA SER A 166 9.11 -24.86 6.11
C SER A 166 10.39 -25.60 5.76
N ARG A 167 10.86 -25.56 4.51
CA ARG A 167 12.00 -26.35 4.00
C ARG A 167 13.28 -26.25 4.82
N ASP A 168 13.61 -25.08 5.37
CA ASP A 168 14.82 -24.91 6.18
C ASP A 168 14.72 -25.61 7.54
N SER A 169 13.50 -25.68 8.09
CA SER A 169 13.21 -26.29 9.39
C SER A 169 12.75 -27.75 9.29
N PHE A 170 12.23 -28.15 8.13
CA PHE A 170 11.74 -29.48 7.78
C PHE A 170 12.14 -29.79 6.34
N PRO A 171 13.37 -30.31 6.11
CA PRO A 171 13.91 -30.54 4.75
C PRO A 171 13.03 -31.38 3.81
N PRO A 172 12.28 -32.40 4.27
CA PRO A 172 11.36 -33.15 3.39
C PRO A 172 10.24 -32.29 2.79
N ALA A 173 9.93 -31.11 3.34
CA ALA A 173 8.88 -30.23 2.82
C ALA A 173 9.08 -29.86 1.35
N ALA A 174 10.32 -29.57 0.94
CA ALA A 174 10.62 -29.19 -0.44
C ALA A 174 10.25 -30.32 -1.41
N GLN A 175 10.64 -31.56 -1.11
CA GLN A 175 10.32 -32.73 -1.92
C GLN A 175 8.80 -33.01 -1.95
N LEU A 176 8.11 -32.85 -0.81
CA LEU A 176 6.66 -33.02 -0.74
C LEU A 176 5.93 -31.98 -1.59
N CYS A 177 6.28 -30.69 -1.47
CA CYS A 177 5.73 -29.63 -2.33
C CYS A 177 5.97 -29.94 -3.81
N GLN A 178 7.20 -30.28 -4.19
CA GLN A 178 7.56 -30.60 -5.58
C GLN A 178 6.80 -31.81 -6.15
N THR A 179 6.30 -32.70 -5.29
CA THR A 179 5.50 -33.86 -5.72
C THR A 179 4.09 -33.45 -6.15
N PHE A 180 3.47 -32.47 -5.47
CA PHE A 180 2.07 -32.07 -5.69
C PHE A 180 1.93 -30.78 -6.50
N ALA A 181 2.94 -29.91 -6.50
CA ALA A 181 2.94 -28.64 -7.23
C ALA A 181 2.60 -28.77 -8.72
N PRO A 182 3.09 -29.80 -9.48
CA PRO A 182 2.76 -29.96 -10.89
C PRO A 182 1.26 -30.10 -11.14
N ASP A 183 0.59 -30.96 -10.37
CA ASP A 183 -0.84 -31.25 -10.54
C ASP A 183 -1.68 -30.00 -10.20
N ILE A 184 -1.32 -29.30 -9.12
CA ILE A 184 -2.01 -28.08 -8.68
C ILE A 184 -1.83 -26.96 -9.71
N PHE A 185 -0.59 -26.70 -10.11
CA PHE A 185 -0.26 -25.64 -11.08
C PHE A 185 -0.95 -25.89 -12.42
N GLN A 186 -0.87 -27.12 -12.92
CA GLN A 186 -1.53 -27.51 -14.17
C GLN A 186 -3.05 -27.39 -14.06
N THR A 187 -3.66 -27.83 -12.96
CA THR A 187 -5.12 -27.76 -12.79
C THR A 187 -5.60 -26.31 -12.72
N TYR A 188 -4.90 -25.47 -11.96
CA TYR A 188 -5.21 -24.03 -11.89
C TYR A 188 -5.11 -23.39 -13.28
N LEU A 189 -4.02 -23.67 -14.01
CA LEU A 189 -3.88 -23.16 -15.37
C LEU A 189 -5.01 -23.62 -16.29
N GLN A 190 -5.42 -24.88 -16.21
CA GLN A 190 -6.51 -25.43 -17.03
C GLN A 190 -7.89 -24.91 -16.62
N SER A 191 -8.13 -24.58 -15.35
CA SER A 191 -9.43 -24.07 -14.90
C SER A 191 -9.72 -22.65 -15.39
N HIS A 192 -8.67 -21.87 -15.69
CA HIS A 192 -8.77 -20.51 -16.24
C HIS A 192 -8.74 -20.46 -17.77
N LEU A 193 -8.45 -21.56 -18.46
CA LEU A 193 -8.39 -21.59 -19.93
C LEU A 193 -9.67 -22.14 -20.54
N ALA A 194 -10.07 -21.60 -21.69
CA ALA A 194 -11.17 -22.12 -22.47
C ALA A 194 -10.91 -23.58 -22.89
N THR A 195 -11.93 -24.44 -22.76
CA THR A 195 -11.82 -25.85 -23.16
C THR A 195 -11.56 -25.96 -24.67
N ALA A 196 -10.51 -26.69 -25.04
CA ALA A 196 -10.08 -26.87 -26.44
C ALA A 196 -11.18 -27.45 -27.36
N ASP A 197 -12.05 -28.28 -26.79
CA ASP A 197 -13.27 -28.74 -27.43
C ASP A 197 -14.39 -27.77 -27.05
N GLY A 198 -14.91 -27.00 -28.01
CA GLY A 198 -15.99 -26.03 -27.83
C GLY A 198 -17.35 -26.63 -27.43
N THR A 199 -17.37 -27.56 -26.48
CA THR A 199 -18.54 -28.28 -25.98
C THR A 199 -18.62 -28.17 -24.46
N ALA A 200 -19.35 -27.12 -24.03
CA ALA A 200 -19.83 -26.81 -22.67
C ALA A 200 -18.76 -26.40 -21.65
N ALA A 201 -18.79 -25.20 -21.05
CA ALA A 201 -19.92 -24.37 -20.67
C ALA A 201 -19.66 -22.89 -20.99
N GLN A 202 -20.73 -22.19 -21.37
CA GLN A 202 -20.80 -20.80 -21.83
C GLN A 202 -20.05 -20.52 -23.14
N ALA A 203 -20.72 -20.88 -24.24
CA ALA A 203 -20.93 -19.84 -25.25
C ALA A 203 -21.64 -18.69 -24.52
N VAL A 204 -20.87 -17.77 -23.92
CA VAL A 204 -21.36 -16.43 -23.60
C VAL A 204 -21.85 -15.92 -24.95
N SER A 205 -23.16 -15.94 -25.16
CA SER A 205 -23.78 -15.14 -26.19
C SER A 205 -23.26 -13.72 -25.99
N SER A 206 -23.05 -12.93 -27.04
CA SER A 206 -22.77 -11.50 -26.85
C SER A 206 -23.83 -10.78 -26.00
N ASP A 207 -25.01 -11.40 -25.79
CA ASP A 207 -26.09 -10.96 -24.90
C ASP A 207 -25.85 -11.23 -23.39
N ASP A 208 -24.86 -12.06 -23.00
CA ASP A 208 -24.54 -12.39 -21.60
C ASP A 208 -23.22 -11.72 -21.12
N MET A 209 -22.65 -10.81 -21.91
CA MET A 209 -21.54 -9.96 -21.43
C MET A 209 -22.12 -9.01 -20.39
N GLU A 210 -21.89 -9.31 -19.11
CA GLU A 210 -22.22 -8.39 -18.03
C GLU A 210 -21.54 -7.04 -18.30
N GLU A 211 -22.29 -5.95 -18.12
CA GLU A 211 -21.71 -4.61 -18.21
C GLU A 211 -20.70 -4.46 -17.06
N ILE A 212 -19.40 -4.57 -17.39
CA ILE A 212 -18.31 -4.29 -16.45
C ILE A 212 -18.46 -2.84 -16.01
N ARG A 213 -18.68 -2.66 -14.71
CA ARG A 213 -18.80 -1.34 -14.09
C ARG A 213 -17.40 -0.82 -13.80
N SER A 214 -17.23 0.49 -13.77
CA SER A 214 -15.98 1.12 -13.33
C SER A 214 -15.63 0.84 -11.85
N GLU A 215 -16.52 0.17 -11.11
CA GLU A 215 -16.34 -0.23 -9.71
C GLU A 215 -15.88 -1.69 -9.59
N ASP A 216 -15.87 -2.45 -10.69
CA ASP A 216 -15.43 -3.85 -10.67
C ASP A 216 -13.91 -3.89 -10.50
N GLU A 217 -13.45 -4.65 -9.49
CA GLU A 217 -12.02 -4.84 -9.25
C GLU A 217 -11.37 -5.64 -10.40
N ASP A 218 -10.20 -5.20 -10.82
CA ASP A 218 -9.37 -5.89 -11.81
C ASP A 218 -9.02 -7.31 -11.32
N ASP A 219 -9.06 -8.30 -12.21
CA ASP A 219 -8.72 -9.69 -11.89
C ASP A 219 -7.32 -9.81 -11.26
N ARG A 220 -6.37 -8.95 -11.66
CA ARG A 220 -5.01 -8.94 -11.07
C ARG A 220 -4.99 -8.48 -9.61
N GLU A 221 -5.99 -7.72 -9.17
CA GLU A 221 -6.17 -7.25 -7.78
C GLU A 221 -7.02 -8.26 -7.00
N ARG A 222 -8.18 -8.63 -7.55
CA ARG A 222 -9.13 -9.60 -6.95
C ARG A 222 -8.47 -10.95 -6.67
N TYR A 223 -7.67 -11.48 -7.59
CA TYR A 223 -7.00 -12.78 -7.45
C TYR A 223 -5.51 -12.66 -7.08
N SER A 224 -5.04 -11.49 -6.64
CA SER A 224 -3.63 -11.22 -6.33
C SER A 224 -3.02 -12.26 -5.38
N ALA A 225 -3.73 -12.62 -4.30
CA ALA A 225 -3.28 -13.64 -3.34
C ALA A 225 -3.15 -15.04 -3.99
N GLN A 226 -4.15 -15.48 -4.75
CA GLN A 226 -4.11 -16.76 -5.45
C GLN A 226 -2.96 -16.82 -6.45
N LEU A 227 -2.80 -15.77 -7.26
CA LEU A 227 -1.74 -15.66 -8.27
C LEU A 227 -0.35 -15.67 -7.61
N CYS A 228 -0.17 -15.00 -6.47
CA CYS A 228 1.07 -15.05 -5.70
C CYS A 228 1.40 -16.48 -5.23
N HIS A 229 0.42 -17.20 -4.67
CA HIS A 229 0.63 -18.56 -4.21
C HIS A 229 0.88 -19.56 -5.35
N VAL A 230 0.15 -19.44 -6.46
CA VAL A 230 0.35 -20.27 -7.67
C VAL A 230 1.70 -19.98 -8.32
N GLY A 231 2.09 -18.70 -8.38
CA GLY A 231 3.42 -18.28 -8.84
C GLY A 231 4.53 -18.93 -8.02
N MET A 232 4.45 -18.86 -6.69
CA MET A 232 5.38 -19.54 -5.78
C MET A 232 5.41 -21.06 -6.01
N LEU A 233 4.23 -21.69 -6.13
CA LEU A 233 4.13 -23.14 -6.39
C LEU A 233 4.83 -23.52 -7.70
N GLY A 234 4.61 -22.75 -8.77
CA GLY A 234 5.27 -22.96 -10.05
C GLY A 234 6.80 -22.83 -9.97
N ARG A 235 7.32 -21.93 -9.12
CA ARG A 235 8.77 -21.79 -8.88
C ARG A 235 9.39 -23.01 -8.21
N THR A 236 8.61 -23.82 -7.48
CA THR A 236 9.11 -25.07 -6.90
C THR A 236 9.41 -26.12 -7.97
N VAL A 237 8.77 -26.03 -9.14
CA VAL A 237 8.89 -26.95 -10.28
C VAL A 237 9.10 -26.18 -11.60
N PRO A 238 10.17 -25.36 -11.69
CA PRO A 238 10.29 -24.32 -12.71
C PRO A 238 10.37 -24.88 -14.13
N ALA A 239 11.04 -26.03 -14.33
CA ALA A 239 11.13 -26.68 -15.62
C ALA A 239 9.75 -27.02 -16.23
N GLN A 240 8.82 -27.52 -15.41
CA GLN A 240 7.48 -27.92 -15.86
C GLN A 240 6.59 -26.68 -16.02
N ALA A 241 6.58 -25.78 -15.04
CA ALA A 241 5.76 -24.57 -15.06
C ALA A 241 6.11 -23.66 -16.26
N LEU A 242 7.41 -23.39 -16.49
CA LEU A 242 7.87 -22.56 -17.60
C LEU A 242 7.57 -23.21 -18.96
N SER A 243 7.75 -24.54 -19.07
CA SER A 243 7.45 -25.27 -20.30
C SER A 243 5.96 -25.24 -20.65
N GLN A 244 5.08 -25.45 -19.67
CA GLN A 244 3.63 -25.41 -19.87
C GLN A 244 3.14 -24.02 -20.29
N LEU A 245 3.53 -22.96 -19.55
CA LEU A 245 3.16 -21.58 -19.87
C LEU A 245 3.67 -21.17 -21.25
N THR A 246 4.94 -21.48 -21.55
CA THR A 246 5.53 -21.15 -22.85
C THR A 246 4.79 -21.84 -23.98
N GLY A 247 4.43 -23.13 -23.81
CA GLY A 247 3.70 -23.90 -24.82
C GLY A 247 2.32 -23.30 -25.10
N LEU A 248 1.56 -23.00 -24.06
CA LEU A 248 0.21 -22.41 -24.16
C LEU A 248 0.24 -21.01 -24.75
N LEU A 249 1.17 -20.14 -24.31
CA LEU A 249 1.37 -18.82 -24.90
C LEU A 249 1.73 -18.93 -26.39
N CYS A 250 2.63 -19.83 -26.78
CA CYS A 250 2.95 -20.04 -28.20
C CYS A 250 1.70 -20.41 -29.02
N GLU A 251 0.89 -21.32 -28.51
CA GLU A 251 -0.34 -21.78 -29.18
C GLU A 251 -1.34 -20.62 -29.35
N ARG A 252 -1.62 -19.88 -28.26
CA ARG A 252 -2.56 -18.77 -28.26
C ARG A 252 -2.09 -17.59 -29.10
N ILE A 253 -0.80 -17.24 -29.06
CA ILE A 253 -0.22 -16.21 -29.93
C ILE A 253 -0.36 -16.62 -31.41
N SER A 254 -0.13 -17.88 -31.74
CA SER A 254 -0.27 -18.37 -33.12
C SER A 254 -1.72 -18.32 -33.62
N GLN A 255 -2.69 -18.65 -32.74
CA GLN A 255 -4.12 -18.53 -33.02
C GLN A 255 -4.53 -17.06 -33.20
N LEU A 256 -4.07 -16.16 -32.32
CA LEU A 256 -4.31 -14.73 -32.45
C LEU A 256 -3.75 -14.16 -33.75
N GLN A 257 -2.53 -14.56 -34.15
CA GLN A 257 -1.95 -14.18 -35.44
C GLN A 257 -2.80 -14.63 -36.64
N LEU A 258 -3.44 -15.80 -36.55
CA LEU A 258 -4.31 -16.31 -37.61
C LEU A 258 -5.61 -15.51 -37.68
N GLU A 259 -6.26 -15.27 -36.53
CA GLU A 259 -7.50 -14.50 -36.46
C GLU A 259 -7.30 -13.04 -36.87
N LEU A 260 -6.18 -12.39 -36.52
CA LEU A 260 -5.89 -11.02 -36.95
C LEU A 260 -5.58 -10.91 -38.46
N LYS A 261 -5.12 -11.99 -39.10
CA LYS A 261 -4.94 -12.04 -40.56
C LYS A 261 -6.25 -12.21 -41.31
N ASP A 262 -7.26 -12.83 -40.68
CA ASP A 262 -8.58 -12.96 -41.26
C ASP A 262 -9.32 -11.62 -41.19
N SER A 263 -9.48 -10.92 -42.31
CA SER A 263 -10.06 -9.57 -42.33
C SER A 263 -11.59 -9.55 -42.37
N ALA A 264 -12.25 -10.66 -42.03
CA ALA A 264 -13.69 -10.82 -42.22
C ALA A 264 -14.54 -9.99 -41.24
N GLY A 265 -14.01 -9.66 -40.05
CA GLY A 265 -14.68 -8.84 -39.02
C GLY A 265 -16.02 -9.44 -38.55
N THR A 266 -16.15 -10.77 -38.58
CA THR A 266 -17.44 -11.43 -38.30
C THR A 266 -17.69 -11.56 -36.80
N GLN A 267 -18.96 -11.61 -36.36
CA GLN A 267 -19.30 -11.88 -34.95
C GLN A 267 -18.66 -13.19 -34.44
N ALA A 268 -18.58 -14.21 -35.30
CA ALA A 268 -17.93 -15.47 -34.97
C ALA A 268 -16.42 -15.31 -34.72
N GLN A 269 -15.76 -14.41 -35.46
CA GLN A 269 -14.35 -14.07 -35.25
C GLN A 269 -14.18 -13.29 -33.93
N MET A 270 -15.04 -12.31 -33.66
CA MET A 270 -15.01 -11.56 -32.39
C MET A 270 -15.16 -12.49 -31.19
N ASN A 271 -16.12 -13.44 -31.23
CA ASN A 271 -16.30 -14.43 -30.16
C ASN A 271 -15.07 -15.35 -29.97
N ARG A 272 -14.30 -15.62 -31.03
CA ARG A 272 -13.03 -16.37 -30.90
C ARG A 272 -11.93 -15.48 -30.33
N LEU A 273 -11.84 -14.21 -30.76
CA LEU A 273 -10.90 -13.24 -30.22
C LEU A 273 -11.11 -13.01 -28.72
N TYR A 274 -12.36 -12.86 -28.25
CA TYR A 274 -12.63 -12.69 -26.82
C TYR A 274 -12.11 -13.84 -25.97
N ARG A 275 -12.32 -15.09 -26.40
CA ARG A 275 -11.77 -16.27 -25.69
C ARG A 275 -10.24 -16.30 -25.73
N LEU A 276 -9.65 -15.91 -26.86
CA LEU A 276 -8.19 -15.83 -26.97
C LEU A 276 -7.61 -14.73 -26.07
N TYR A 277 -8.31 -13.61 -25.92
CA TYR A 277 -7.91 -12.52 -25.04
C TYR A 277 -8.01 -12.92 -23.58
N ASP A 278 -9.08 -13.60 -23.18
CA ASP A 278 -9.23 -14.15 -21.83
C ASP A 278 -8.15 -15.21 -21.52
N ASP A 279 -7.89 -16.13 -22.44
CA ASP A 279 -6.81 -17.12 -22.30
C ASP A 279 -5.43 -16.45 -22.15
N LEU A 280 -5.15 -15.41 -22.96
CA LEU A 280 -3.89 -14.68 -22.90
C LEU A 280 -3.75 -13.84 -21.62
N HIS A 281 -4.85 -13.23 -21.15
CA HIS A 281 -4.91 -12.48 -19.91
C HIS A 281 -4.45 -13.34 -18.72
N TRP A 282 -5.10 -14.48 -18.48
CA TRP A 282 -4.73 -15.39 -17.40
C TRP A 282 -3.31 -15.95 -17.55
N LEU A 283 -2.88 -16.27 -18.77
CA LEU A 283 -1.52 -16.73 -19.02
C LEU A 283 -0.47 -15.67 -18.65
N LEU A 284 -0.73 -14.39 -18.97
CA LEU A 284 0.18 -13.29 -18.62
C LEU A 284 0.19 -13.04 -17.10
N LEU A 285 -0.97 -13.06 -16.44
CA LEU A 285 -1.07 -12.90 -14.99
C LEU A 285 -0.29 -13.99 -14.23
N ILE A 286 -0.48 -15.26 -14.60
CA ILE A 286 0.23 -16.39 -14.00
C ILE A 286 1.74 -16.31 -14.31
N ALA A 287 2.11 -15.97 -15.55
CA ALA A 287 3.52 -15.82 -15.93
C ALA A 287 4.21 -14.67 -15.16
N GLY A 288 3.55 -13.53 -14.99
CA GLY A 288 4.08 -12.39 -14.25
C GLY A 288 4.34 -12.74 -12.77
N HIS A 289 3.40 -13.42 -12.13
CA HIS A 289 3.54 -13.89 -10.75
C HIS A 289 4.54 -15.04 -10.60
N LEU A 290 4.69 -15.89 -11.61
CA LEU A 290 5.74 -16.92 -11.62
C LEU A 290 7.13 -16.28 -11.64
N LEU A 291 7.36 -15.28 -12.50
CA LEU A 291 8.68 -14.72 -12.73
C LEU A 291 9.16 -13.76 -11.63
N ALA A 292 8.25 -12.99 -11.02
CA ALA A 292 8.66 -11.98 -10.05
C ALA A 292 7.64 -11.79 -8.94
N ASP A 293 8.14 -11.39 -7.77
CA ASP A 293 7.33 -11.02 -6.61
C ASP A 293 6.83 -9.57 -6.69
N GLN A 294 5.83 -9.26 -5.88
CA GLN A 294 5.46 -7.89 -5.56
C GLN A 294 6.26 -7.46 -4.33
N SER A 295 6.95 -6.32 -4.38
CA SER A 295 7.54 -5.72 -3.19
C SER A 295 7.41 -4.21 -3.25
N GLU A 296 6.81 -3.62 -2.24
CA GLU A 296 6.81 -2.18 -2.03
C GLU A 296 8.01 -1.80 -1.14
N GLY A 297 8.87 -0.89 -1.63
CA GLY A 297 9.98 -0.33 -0.85
C GLY A 297 11.28 -1.16 -0.80
N GLU A 298 11.25 -2.44 -1.20
CA GLU A 298 12.45 -3.27 -1.32
C GLU A 298 12.95 -3.41 -2.76
N ALA A 299 14.23 -3.75 -2.93
CA ALA A 299 14.78 -4.01 -4.25
C ALA A 299 14.27 -5.36 -4.77
N LEU A 300 13.50 -5.33 -5.86
CA LEU A 300 13.02 -6.53 -6.55
C LEU A 300 14.20 -7.38 -7.04
N LEU A 301 14.24 -8.65 -6.63
CA LEU A 301 15.23 -9.64 -7.06
C LEU A 301 14.55 -10.79 -7.81
N ILE A 302 15.33 -11.49 -8.64
CA ILE A 302 14.87 -12.72 -9.28
C ILE A 302 14.69 -13.79 -8.20
N PRO A 303 13.53 -14.47 -8.16
CA PRO A 303 13.32 -15.58 -7.22
C PRO A 303 14.43 -16.62 -7.30
N THR A 304 14.93 -17.04 -6.14
CA THR A 304 16.11 -17.91 -6.03
C THR A 304 15.97 -19.21 -6.82
N GLU A 305 14.78 -19.78 -6.82
CA GLU A 305 14.44 -21.02 -7.51
C GLU A 305 14.59 -20.90 -9.03
N LEU A 306 14.25 -19.73 -9.60
CA LEU A 306 14.39 -19.46 -11.03
C LEU A 306 15.84 -19.19 -11.42
N MET A 307 16.60 -18.47 -10.57
CA MET A 307 18.03 -18.28 -10.79
C MET A 307 18.77 -19.62 -10.76
N ASP A 308 18.49 -20.47 -9.77
CA ASP A 308 19.07 -21.80 -9.63
C ASP A 308 18.69 -22.72 -10.80
N HIS A 309 17.44 -22.67 -11.27
CA HIS A 309 16.99 -23.39 -12.47
C HIS A 309 17.84 -23.00 -13.69
N SER A 310 17.94 -21.70 -13.98
CA SER A 310 18.71 -21.23 -15.14
C SER A 310 20.21 -21.58 -15.05
N ILE A 311 20.80 -21.47 -13.85
CA ILE A 311 22.19 -21.92 -13.59
C ILE A 311 22.32 -23.43 -13.89
N SER A 312 21.38 -24.24 -13.42
CA SER A 312 21.40 -25.68 -13.63
C SER A 312 21.27 -26.07 -15.11
N GLN A 313 20.40 -25.38 -15.87
CA GLN A 313 20.24 -25.61 -17.32
C GLN A 313 21.52 -25.31 -18.09
N ALA A 314 22.20 -24.22 -17.73
CA ALA A 314 23.48 -23.84 -18.33
C ALA A 314 24.58 -24.86 -18.01
N GLN A 315 24.66 -25.34 -16.76
CA GLN A 315 25.65 -26.34 -16.34
C GLN A 315 25.43 -27.71 -17.00
N MET A 316 24.17 -28.09 -17.24
CA MET A 316 23.82 -29.34 -17.93
C MET A 316 23.98 -29.25 -19.46
N GLY A 317 24.30 -28.07 -20.00
CA GLY A 317 24.43 -27.85 -21.45
C GLY A 317 23.09 -27.90 -22.20
N VAL A 318 21.96 -27.73 -21.50
CA VAL A 318 20.61 -27.67 -22.09
C VAL A 318 20.40 -26.32 -22.76
N SER A 319 20.85 -25.24 -22.12
CA SER A 319 20.76 -23.87 -22.64
C SER A 319 22.11 -23.37 -23.14
N GLU A 320 22.16 -22.78 -24.33
CA GLU A 320 23.33 -22.14 -24.91
C GLU A 320 23.16 -20.61 -24.96
N VAL A 321 24.20 -19.87 -24.58
CA VAL A 321 24.19 -18.40 -24.56
C VAL A 321 23.88 -17.81 -25.94
N GLY A 322 24.52 -18.31 -26.99
CA GLY A 322 24.31 -17.82 -28.35
C GLY A 322 22.88 -18.06 -28.86
N ALA A 323 22.30 -19.22 -28.54
CA ALA A 323 20.91 -19.52 -28.87
C ALA A 323 19.94 -18.59 -28.12
N THR A 324 20.21 -18.34 -26.84
CA THR A 324 19.39 -17.49 -25.97
C THR A 324 19.39 -16.03 -26.45
N GLN A 325 20.56 -15.47 -26.78
CA GLN A 325 20.66 -14.12 -27.34
C GLN A 325 19.99 -14.00 -28.71
N SER A 326 20.17 -15.00 -29.58
CA SER A 326 19.54 -15.01 -30.89
C SER A 326 18.02 -15.05 -30.79
N GLU A 327 17.46 -15.90 -29.91
CA GLU A 327 16.01 -15.98 -29.68
C GLU A 327 15.48 -14.63 -29.19
N MET A 328 16.16 -14.00 -28.23
CA MET A 328 15.78 -12.69 -27.71
C MET A 328 15.74 -11.63 -28.81
N VAL A 329 16.81 -11.48 -29.59
CA VAL A 329 16.87 -10.49 -30.68
C VAL A 329 15.81 -10.77 -31.75
N CYS A 330 15.51 -12.03 -32.06
CA CYS A 330 14.45 -12.39 -33.01
C CYS A 330 13.06 -12.07 -32.46
N SER A 331 12.80 -12.26 -31.16
CA SER A 331 11.50 -11.97 -30.55
C SER A 331 11.13 -10.48 -30.57
N LEU A 332 12.14 -9.61 -30.63
CA LEU A 332 11.99 -8.15 -30.65
C LEU A 332 11.68 -7.60 -32.06
N HIS A 333 11.60 -8.45 -33.09
CA HIS A 333 11.33 -8.07 -34.48
C HIS A 333 10.33 -9.02 -35.14
N ILE A 334 9.14 -8.53 -35.56
CA ILE A 334 8.12 -9.41 -36.15
C ILE A 334 8.57 -10.15 -37.40
N ASP A 335 9.43 -9.54 -38.23
CA ASP A 335 9.91 -10.11 -39.49
C ASP A 335 10.66 -11.44 -39.26
N ARG A 336 11.07 -11.70 -38.02
CA ARG A 336 11.81 -12.90 -37.60
C ARG A 336 10.99 -13.85 -36.73
N MET A 337 9.73 -13.54 -36.41
CA MET A 337 8.86 -14.41 -35.61
C MET A 337 8.50 -15.74 -36.29
N SER A 338 8.69 -15.84 -37.61
CA SER A 338 8.49 -17.09 -38.35
C SER A 338 9.68 -18.06 -38.26
N GLN A 339 10.79 -17.67 -37.61
CA GLN A 339 11.94 -18.54 -37.40
C GLN A 339 11.64 -19.58 -36.31
N PRO A 340 12.08 -20.84 -36.50
CA PRO A 340 11.88 -21.88 -35.50
C PRO A 340 12.61 -21.52 -34.21
N THR A 341 11.90 -21.64 -33.09
CA THR A 341 12.41 -21.36 -31.75
C THR A 341 13.53 -22.32 -31.40
N SER A 342 14.61 -21.84 -30.80
CA SER A 342 15.69 -22.73 -30.39
C SER A 342 15.33 -23.52 -29.13
N ASP A 343 15.36 -24.85 -29.22
CA ASP A 343 15.24 -25.75 -28.06
C ASP A 343 16.36 -25.54 -27.03
N LYS A 344 17.46 -24.88 -27.45
CA LYS A 344 18.60 -24.54 -26.58
C LYS A 344 18.52 -23.13 -25.97
N CYS A 345 17.40 -22.43 -26.10
CA CYS A 345 17.17 -21.20 -25.36
C CYS A 345 16.94 -21.50 -23.87
N ASP A 346 17.38 -20.62 -22.98
CA ASP A 346 17.00 -20.65 -21.57
C ASP A 346 15.46 -20.54 -21.40
N ASP A 347 14.87 -21.31 -20.48
CA ASP A 347 13.42 -21.39 -20.36
C ASP A 347 12.77 -20.06 -19.94
N ILE A 348 13.42 -19.31 -19.05
CA ILE A 348 12.92 -18.01 -18.57
C ILE A 348 12.97 -17.00 -19.72
N VAL A 349 14.09 -16.95 -20.44
CA VAL A 349 14.24 -16.06 -21.60
C VAL A 349 13.23 -16.44 -22.68
N ARG A 350 13.01 -17.74 -22.93
CA ARG A 350 12.04 -18.23 -23.91
C ARG A 350 10.62 -17.75 -23.60
N LEU A 351 10.19 -17.82 -22.34
CA LEU A 351 8.88 -17.33 -21.89
C LEU A 351 8.73 -15.83 -22.16
N VAL A 352 9.72 -15.04 -21.73
CA VAL A 352 9.75 -13.58 -21.92
C VAL A 352 9.73 -13.21 -23.41
N CYS A 353 10.45 -13.96 -24.25
CA CYS A 353 10.41 -13.79 -25.71
C CYS A 353 8.99 -13.95 -26.27
N LYS A 354 8.15 -14.83 -25.71
CA LYS A 354 6.75 -15.00 -26.16
C LYS A 354 5.92 -13.76 -25.85
N VAL A 355 6.12 -13.13 -24.71
CA VAL A 355 5.43 -11.89 -24.36
C VAL A 355 5.92 -10.71 -25.22
N PHE A 356 7.22 -10.61 -25.54
CA PHE A 356 7.71 -9.65 -26.53
C PHE A 356 7.08 -9.87 -27.92
N MET A 357 6.92 -11.12 -28.35
CA MET A 357 6.25 -11.40 -29.60
C MET A 357 4.77 -10.99 -29.61
N LEU A 358 4.07 -11.20 -28.49
CA LEU A 358 2.69 -10.75 -28.33
C LEU A 358 2.59 -9.22 -28.38
N SER A 359 3.47 -8.51 -27.67
CA SER A 359 3.54 -7.04 -27.67
C SER A 359 3.83 -6.48 -29.06
N GLU A 360 4.74 -7.11 -29.80
CA GLU A 360 5.05 -6.70 -31.17
C GLU A 360 3.86 -6.99 -32.09
N LEU A 361 3.22 -8.15 -31.98
CA LEU A 361 2.01 -8.49 -32.75
C LEU A 361 0.92 -7.41 -32.62
N GLU A 362 0.63 -6.98 -31.39
CA GLU A 362 -0.32 -5.90 -31.12
C GLU A 362 0.12 -4.58 -31.81
N ARG A 363 1.40 -4.21 -31.68
CA ARG A 363 1.97 -3.01 -32.31
C ARG A 363 1.86 -3.05 -33.84
N TYR A 364 2.03 -4.23 -34.45
CA TYR A 364 1.87 -4.40 -35.89
C TYR A 364 0.39 -4.36 -36.31
N ALA A 365 -0.52 -4.91 -35.50
CA ALA A 365 -1.95 -4.79 -35.74
C ALA A 365 -2.40 -3.32 -35.71
N VAL A 366 -1.89 -2.51 -34.78
CA VAL A 366 -2.06 -1.05 -34.77
C VAL A 366 -1.55 -0.42 -36.07
N GLN A 367 -0.34 -0.77 -36.53
CA GLN A 367 0.21 -0.24 -37.78
C GLN A 367 -0.60 -0.65 -39.01
N ALA A 368 -1.26 -1.80 -38.94
CA ALA A 368 -2.16 -2.31 -39.97
C ALA A 368 -3.60 -1.75 -39.86
N GLN A 369 -3.88 -0.81 -38.95
CA GLN A 369 -5.21 -0.23 -38.71
C GLN A 369 -6.26 -1.27 -38.29
N LEU A 370 -5.82 -2.25 -37.50
CA LEU A 370 -6.67 -3.28 -36.88
C LEU A 370 -6.96 -2.96 -35.39
N ASP A 371 -6.79 -1.71 -34.98
CA ASP A 371 -7.05 -1.23 -33.62
C ASP A 371 -8.43 -1.62 -33.06
N PRO A 372 -9.54 -1.64 -33.82
CA PRO A 372 -10.86 -2.00 -33.26
C PRO A 372 -10.99 -3.48 -32.90
N LEU A 373 -10.06 -4.32 -33.35
CA LEU A 373 -10.04 -5.75 -33.04
C LEU A 373 -9.21 -6.07 -31.79
N LEU A 374 -8.42 -5.11 -31.29
CA LEU A 374 -7.53 -5.31 -30.15
C LEU A 374 -8.29 -5.20 -28.83
N SER A 375 -7.77 -5.89 -27.81
CA SER A 375 -8.29 -5.79 -26.45
C SER A 375 -7.47 -4.78 -25.65
N PRO A 376 -8.10 -3.75 -25.05
CA PRO A 376 -7.41 -2.84 -24.13
C PRO A 376 -6.87 -3.59 -22.90
N GLU A 377 -7.62 -4.55 -22.37
CA GLU A 377 -7.22 -5.37 -21.22
C GLU A 377 -5.94 -6.16 -21.51
N LEU A 378 -5.85 -6.77 -22.69
CA LEU A 378 -4.63 -7.45 -23.11
C LEU A 378 -3.44 -6.49 -23.18
N SER A 379 -3.66 -5.24 -23.61
CA SER A 379 -2.60 -4.22 -23.63
C SER A 379 -2.13 -3.86 -22.21
N ARG A 380 -3.06 -3.80 -21.25
CA ARG A 380 -2.76 -3.61 -19.82
C ARG A 380 -1.92 -4.76 -19.30
N ASP A 381 -2.32 -6.01 -19.55
CA ASP A 381 -1.59 -7.21 -19.13
C ASP A 381 -0.15 -7.24 -19.66
N ILE A 382 0.04 -6.91 -20.94
CA ILE A 382 1.36 -6.88 -21.57
C ILE A 382 2.26 -5.86 -20.88
N VAL A 383 1.75 -4.65 -20.66
CA VAL A 383 2.51 -3.56 -20.05
C VAL A 383 2.79 -3.86 -18.58
N TRP A 384 1.79 -4.35 -17.84
CA TRP A 384 1.91 -4.80 -16.45
C TRP A 384 2.95 -5.92 -16.31
N PHE A 385 2.93 -6.92 -17.20
CA PHE A 385 3.92 -7.99 -17.22
C PHE A 385 5.33 -7.42 -17.38
N PHE A 386 5.53 -6.49 -18.33
CA PHE A 386 6.84 -5.87 -18.53
C PHE A 386 7.28 -4.98 -17.37
N GLN A 387 6.36 -4.27 -16.72
CA GLN A 387 6.66 -3.47 -15.54
C GLN A 387 7.23 -4.38 -14.45
N ARG A 388 6.54 -5.48 -14.19
CA ARG A 388 6.91 -6.48 -13.18
C ARG A 388 8.21 -7.21 -13.52
N TRP A 389 8.38 -7.63 -14.77
CA TRP A 389 9.59 -8.31 -15.26
C TRP A 389 10.81 -7.37 -15.29
N ALA A 390 10.64 -6.12 -15.73
CA ALA A 390 11.74 -5.19 -15.89
C ALA A 390 12.43 -4.89 -14.56
N GLY A 391 11.70 -4.90 -13.43
CA GLY A 391 12.22 -4.71 -12.07
C GLY A 391 13.47 -5.56 -11.77
N PRO A 392 13.32 -6.89 -11.62
CA PRO A 392 14.42 -7.77 -11.23
C PRO A 392 15.31 -8.25 -12.40
N TYR A 393 14.78 -8.34 -13.63
CA TYR A 393 15.50 -8.97 -14.75
C TYR A 393 16.29 -7.98 -15.63
N LEU A 394 15.72 -6.80 -15.93
CA LEU A 394 16.27 -5.91 -16.95
C LEU A 394 17.40 -5.03 -16.40
N LEU A 395 18.60 -5.18 -16.96
CA LEU A 395 19.86 -4.58 -16.52
C LEU A 395 20.20 -4.91 -15.07
N MET A 396 20.02 -6.18 -14.73
CA MET A 396 20.27 -6.76 -13.42
C MET A 396 21.65 -6.38 -12.84
N GLN A 397 21.67 -6.05 -11.55
CA GLN A 397 22.89 -5.77 -10.82
C GLN A 397 23.45 -7.05 -10.18
N GLU A 398 24.52 -7.60 -10.76
CA GLU A 398 25.13 -8.88 -10.34
C GLU A 398 25.51 -8.93 -8.85
N LYS A 399 25.87 -7.77 -8.25
CA LYS A 399 26.27 -7.64 -6.85
C LYS A 399 25.22 -8.08 -5.83
N HIS A 400 23.95 -8.15 -6.22
CA HIS A 400 22.86 -8.56 -5.31
C HIS A 400 22.66 -10.08 -5.25
N TYR A 401 23.39 -10.84 -6.06
CA TYR A 401 23.24 -12.30 -6.15
C TYR A 401 24.54 -13.00 -5.77
N PRO A 402 24.46 -14.12 -5.02
CA PRO A 402 25.64 -14.93 -4.72
C PRO A 402 26.21 -15.60 -5.98
N GLN A 403 25.34 -15.98 -6.91
CA GLN A 403 25.67 -16.58 -8.20
C GLN A 403 24.63 -16.14 -9.23
N VAL A 404 25.07 -15.88 -10.46
CA VAL A 404 24.21 -15.42 -11.55
C VAL A 404 24.31 -16.37 -12.74
N SER A 405 23.18 -16.65 -13.38
CA SER A 405 23.11 -17.41 -14.64
C SER A 405 23.73 -16.63 -15.80
N LEU A 406 24.61 -17.30 -16.56
CA LEU A 406 25.26 -16.70 -17.73
C LEU A 406 24.25 -16.42 -18.87
N PRO A 407 23.32 -17.33 -19.25
CA PRO A 407 22.24 -17.01 -20.18
C PRO A 407 21.44 -15.76 -19.82
N LEU A 408 21.02 -15.61 -18.56
CA LEU A 408 20.26 -14.44 -18.10
C LEU A 408 21.10 -13.16 -18.17
N THR A 409 22.37 -13.22 -17.75
CA THR A 409 23.28 -12.08 -17.82
C THR A 409 23.51 -11.64 -19.27
N CYS A 410 23.68 -12.60 -20.18
CA CYS A 410 23.87 -12.30 -21.59
C CYS A 410 22.60 -11.78 -22.28
N ALA A 411 21.41 -12.17 -21.82
CA ALA A 411 20.14 -11.71 -22.38
C ALA A 411 19.71 -10.35 -21.80
N PHE A 412 19.80 -10.17 -20.49
CA PHE A 412 19.20 -9.05 -19.75
C PHE A 412 20.18 -8.25 -18.89
N GLY A 413 21.43 -8.69 -18.73
CA GLY A 413 22.42 -8.05 -17.86
C GLY A 413 22.99 -6.74 -18.41
N GLN A 414 23.78 -6.06 -17.58
CA GLN A 414 24.42 -4.79 -17.93
C GLN A 414 25.41 -4.97 -19.10
N GLY A 415 25.34 -4.06 -20.08
CA GLY A 415 26.19 -4.10 -21.27
C GLY A 415 25.76 -5.12 -22.34
N SER A 416 24.63 -5.81 -22.16
CA SER A 416 24.06 -6.67 -23.20
C SER A 416 23.35 -5.86 -24.28
N ASP A 417 23.65 -6.14 -25.55
CA ASP A 417 22.97 -5.54 -26.71
C ASP A 417 21.47 -5.91 -26.73
N SER A 418 21.10 -7.13 -26.33
CA SER A 418 19.70 -7.55 -26.29
C SER A 418 18.91 -6.83 -25.20
N ALA A 419 19.55 -6.51 -24.07
CA ALA A 419 18.93 -5.70 -23.02
C ALA A 419 18.67 -4.26 -23.49
N SER A 420 19.64 -3.64 -24.18
CA SER A 420 19.49 -2.29 -24.76
C SER A 420 18.36 -2.26 -25.80
N LEU A 421 18.31 -3.28 -26.68
CA LEU A 421 17.23 -3.40 -27.66
C LEU A 421 15.87 -3.62 -27.00
N ALA A 422 15.80 -4.43 -25.94
CA ALA A 422 14.57 -4.63 -25.17
C ALA A 422 14.04 -3.30 -24.60
N VAL A 423 14.90 -2.45 -24.03
CA VAL A 423 14.52 -1.11 -23.57
C VAL A 423 13.96 -0.26 -24.72
N GLN A 424 14.60 -0.27 -25.89
CA GLN A 424 14.12 0.49 -27.07
C GLN A 424 12.76 -0.03 -27.57
N THR A 425 12.53 -1.35 -27.53
CA THR A 425 11.25 -1.96 -27.88
C THR A 425 10.17 -1.57 -26.87
N LEU A 426 10.47 -1.58 -25.57
CA LEU A 426 9.52 -1.15 -24.53
C LEU A 426 9.15 0.34 -24.66
N VAL A 427 10.12 1.22 -24.91
CA VAL A 427 9.84 2.66 -25.19
C VAL A 427 9.00 2.80 -26.47
N SER A 428 9.22 1.94 -27.46
CA SER A 428 8.41 1.90 -28.68
C SER A 428 6.96 1.47 -28.41
N LYS A 429 6.76 0.49 -27.52
CA LYS A 429 5.44 0.04 -27.05
C LYS A 429 4.73 1.16 -26.29
N VAL A 430 5.42 1.87 -25.39
CA VAL A 430 4.88 3.04 -24.68
C VAL A 430 4.38 4.11 -25.66
N VAL A 431 5.18 4.47 -26.67
CA VAL A 431 4.75 5.44 -27.69
C VAL A 431 3.54 4.94 -28.47
N SER A 432 3.52 3.66 -28.85
CA SER A 432 2.39 3.08 -29.58
C SER A 432 1.10 3.16 -28.77
N ASN A 433 1.16 2.84 -27.48
CA ASN A 433 -0.01 2.87 -26.61
C ASN A 433 -0.56 4.29 -26.46
N PHE A 434 0.29 5.30 -26.25
CA PHE A 434 -0.17 6.69 -26.19
C PHE A 434 -0.70 7.25 -27.52
N GLN A 435 -0.45 6.59 -28.65
CA GLN A 435 -1.00 7.00 -29.94
C GLN A 435 -2.38 6.41 -30.21
N VAL A 436 -2.68 5.24 -29.63
CA VAL A 436 -3.91 4.47 -29.91
C VAL A 436 -4.90 4.56 -28.77
N TRP A 437 -4.44 4.26 -27.55
CA TRP A 437 -5.29 4.02 -26.39
C TRP A 437 -5.62 5.29 -25.61
N THR A 438 -5.63 6.46 -26.25
CA THR A 438 -5.85 7.74 -25.55
C THR A 438 -7.23 7.89 -24.91
N SER A 439 -8.23 7.10 -25.35
CA SER A 439 -9.54 7.00 -24.72
C SER A 439 -9.57 6.09 -23.49
N GLU A 440 -8.62 5.17 -23.38
CA GLU A 440 -8.58 4.13 -22.35
C GLU A 440 -7.67 4.57 -21.20
N GLY A 441 -8.25 5.24 -20.20
CA GLY A 441 -7.51 5.84 -19.09
C GLY A 441 -6.57 4.86 -18.39
N GLU A 442 -7.06 3.67 -18.05
CA GLU A 442 -6.31 2.63 -17.34
C GLU A 442 -5.12 2.10 -18.16
N VAL A 443 -5.29 1.88 -19.47
CA VAL A 443 -4.20 1.48 -20.37
C VAL A 443 -3.10 2.54 -20.37
N THR A 444 -3.47 3.82 -20.43
CA THR A 444 -2.48 4.92 -20.44
C THR A 444 -1.78 5.10 -19.11
N GLU A 445 -2.45 4.78 -17.99
CA GLU A 445 -1.87 4.79 -16.66
C GLU A 445 -0.85 3.64 -16.51
N ASP A 446 -1.23 2.39 -16.80
CA ASP A 446 -0.29 1.26 -16.76
C ASP A 446 0.90 1.50 -17.71
N THR A 447 0.64 2.09 -18.89
CA THR A 447 1.68 2.46 -19.87
C THR A 447 2.69 3.46 -19.32
N VAL A 448 2.23 4.47 -18.56
CA VAL A 448 3.15 5.44 -17.95
C VAL A 448 3.91 4.84 -16.78
N GLN A 449 3.32 3.91 -16.02
CA GLN A 449 3.99 3.19 -14.93
C GLN A 449 5.15 2.31 -15.45
N LEU A 450 5.00 1.69 -16.62
CA LEU A 450 6.12 1.01 -17.30
C LEU A 450 7.24 2.00 -17.64
N LEU A 451 6.93 3.18 -18.17
CA LEU A 451 7.95 4.19 -18.49
C LEU A 451 8.64 4.72 -17.23
N LEU A 452 7.91 4.92 -16.14
CA LEU A 452 8.47 5.28 -14.84
C LEU A 452 9.43 4.20 -14.35
N THR A 453 9.03 2.94 -14.39
CA THR A 453 9.88 1.80 -14.04
C THR A 453 11.20 1.85 -14.83
N LEU A 454 11.15 2.07 -16.14
CA LEU A 454 12.36 2.18 -16.99
C LEU A 454 13.24 3.40 -16.64
N THR A 455 12.67 4.50 -16.15
CA THR A 455 13.40 5.76 -15.87
C THR A 455 13.80 5.95 -14.40
N GLU A 456 13.24 5.16 -13.48
CA GLU A 456 13.55 5.15 -12.06
C GLU A 456 14.94 4.60 -11.75
N ASN A 457 15.30 3.48 -12.38
CA ASN A 457 16.62 2.91 -12.26
C ASN A 457 17.60 3.60 -13.22
N ARG A 458 18.73 4.08 -12.69
CA ARG A 458 19.76 4.79 -13.46
C ARG A 458 20.28 4.01 -14.66
N ASP A 459 20.51 2.70 -14.52
CA ASP A 459 21.10 1.86 -15.57
C ASP A 459 20.11 1.69 -16.74
N ARG A 460 18.82 1.44 -16.44
CA ARG A 460 17.74 1.41 -17.45
C ARG A 460 17.55 2.77 -18.11
N CYS A 461 17.58 3.83 -17.31
CA CYS A 461 17.42 5.19 -17.79
C CYS A 461 18.50 5.59 -18.80
N LEU A 462 19.76 5.16 -18.61
CA LEU A 462 20.85 5.37 -19.58
C LEU A 462 20.55 4.76 -20.96
N GLU A 463 19.88 3.61 -21.01
CA GLU A 463 19.45 3.00 -22.28
C GLU A 463 18.22 3.71 -22.86
N VAL A 464 17.26 4.12 -22.03
CA VAL A 464 16.07 4.89 -22.46
C VAL A 464 16.47 6.18 -23.17
N VAL A 465 17.46 6.91 -22.64
CA VAL A 465 17.97 8.17 -23.21
C VAL A 465 18.53 8.01 -24.63
N LYS A 466 19.01 6.81 -25.00
CA LYS A 466 19.52 6.54 -26.35
C LYS A 466 18.38 6.42 -27.37
N CYS A 467 17.15 6.21 -26.93
CA CYS A 467 16.00 6.05 -27.79
C CYS A 467 15.44 7.41 -28.24
N GLU A 468 15.45 7.70 -29.55
CA GLU A 468 14.91 8.94 -30.12
C GLU A 468 13.42 9.16 -29.80
N LYS A 469 12.67 8.07 -29.58
CA LYS A 469 11.25 8.10 -29.23
C LYS A 469 10.97 8.74 -27.87
N LEU A 470 11.93 8.75 -26.95
CA LEU A 470 11.81 9.51 -25.70
C LEU A 470 11.65 11.02 -25.99
N TRP A 471 12.41 11.53 -26.96
CA TRP A 471 12.33 12.94 -27.35
C TRP A 471 10.95 13.26 -27.95
N PHE A 472 10.38 12.32 -28.73
CA PHE A 472 9.02 12.45 -29.24
C PHE A 472 8.01 12.61 -28.09
N LEU A 473 8.07 11.75 -27.06
CA LEU A 473 7.19 11.84 -25.90
C LEU A 473 7.30 13.19 -25.19
N ALA A 474 8.53 13.67 -24.95
CA ALA A 474 8.77 14.95 -24.28
C ALA A 474 8.15 16.15 -25.02
N MET A 475 8.18 16.13 -26.35
CA MET A 475 7.63 17.23 -27.17
C MET A 475 6.12 17.16 -27.34
N GLN A 476 5.51 15.96 -27.30
CA GLN A 476 4.09 15.78 -27.58
C GLN A 476 3.17 16.07 -26.39
N GLN A 477 3.68 16.18 -25.15
CA GLN A 477 2.87 16.41 -23.94
C GLN A 477 1.96 17.67 -24.00
N PHE A 478 2.27 18.61 -24.89
CA PHE A 478 1.56 19.88 -25.05
C PHE A 478 0.59 19.90 -26.25
N CYS A 479 0.52 18.82 -27.03
CA CYS A 479 -0.26 18.69 -28.26
C CYS A 479 -1.37 17.64 -28.11
N GLU A 480 -2.43 17.74 -28.92
CA GLU A 480 -3.41 16.65 -29.04
C GLU A 480 -2.78 15.41 -29.73
N PRO A 481 -3.12 14.18 -29.31
CA PRO A 481 -4.12 13.82 -28.29
C PRO A 481 -3.59 13.81 -26.84
N PHE A 482 -2.28 14.03 -26.60
CA PHE A 482 -1.67 13.92 -25.26
C PHE A 482 -2.24 14.88 -24.21
N VAL A 483 -2.76 16.02 -24.62
CA VAL A 483 -3.45 16.98 -23.73
C VAL A 483 -4.76 16.39 -23.16
N LEU A 484 -5.35 15.40 -23.83
CA LEU A 484 -6.61 14.74 -23.44
C LEU A 484 -6.39 13.53 -22.52
N LEU A 485 -5.14 13.10 -22.31
CA LEU A 485 -4.82 12.03 -21.37
C LEU A 485 -5.29 12.38 -19.96
N ALA A 486 -5.58 11.35 -19.16
CA ALA A 486 -5.94 11.48 -17.77
C ALA A 486 -4.89 12.29 -16.98
N ALA A 487 -5.34 13.01 -15.95
CA ALA A 487 -4.51 13.90 -15.14
C ALA A 487 -3.25 13.21 -14.58
N ASN A 488 -3.44 12.06 -13.91
CA ASN A 488 -2.36 11.26 -13.33
C ASN A 488 -1.37 10.80 -14.40
N CYS A 489 -1.87 10.29 -15.53
CA CYS A 489 -1.03 9.87 -16.64
C CYS A 489 -0.11 11.00 -17.14
N ARG A 490 -0.64 12.22 -17.28
CA ARG A 490 0.16 13.38 -17.72
C ARG A 490 1.19 13.80 -16.70
N ARG A 491 0.83 13.77 -15.42
CA ARG A 491 1.73 14.03 -14.30
C ARG A 491 2.92 13.06 -14.30
N HIS A 492 2.62 11.77 -14.36
CA HIS A 492 3.60 10.69 -14.41
C HIS A 492 4.45 10.71 -15.69
N LEU A 493 3.88 11.11 -16.84
CA LEU A 493 4.61 11.21 -18.09
C LEU A 493 5.63 12.37 -18.04
N MET A 494 5.24 13.51 -17.47
CA MET A 494 6.17 14.61 -17.18
C MET A 494 7.28 14.12 -16.24
N LYS A 495 6.93 13.46 -15.13
CA LYS A 495 7.89 12.90 -14.18
C LYS A 495 8.93 11.98 -14.85
N ALA A 496 8.48 11.02 -15.67
CA ALA A 496 9.36 10.09 -16.36
C ALA A 496 10.30 10.77 -17.36
N VAL A 497 9.81 11.76 -18.11
CA VAL A 497 10.60 12.57 -19.05
C VAL A 497 11.71 13.34 -18.33
N LEU A 498 11.44 13.87 -17.13
CA LEU A 498 12.43 14.60 -16.34
C LEU A 498 13.42 13.68 -15.62
N PHE A 499 12.99 12.49 -15.20
CA PHE A 499 13.89 11.45 -14.73
C PHE A 499 14.93 11.08 -15.80
N ALA A 500 14.53 11.01 -17.08
CA ALA A 500 15.47 10.77 -18.17
C ALA A 500 16.59 11.81 -18.26
N ALA A 501 16.31 13.09 -17.95
CA ALA A 501 17.32 14.14 -17.98
C ALA A 501 18.49 13.89 -16.98
N SER A 502 18.23 13.22 -15.86
CA SER A 502 19.25 12.90 -14.83
C SER A 502 20.34 11.95 -15.34
N ALA A 503 20.00 11.05 -16.27
CA ALA A 503 20.93 10.10 -16.86
C ALA A 503 21.77 10.70 -18.02
N MET A 504 21.36 11.84 -18.57
CA MET A 504 22.05 12.51 -19.68
C MET A 504 23.36 13.17 -19.26
N SER A 505 24.28 13.35 -20.21
CA SER A 505 25.48 14.18 -20.02
C SER A 505 25.12 15.66 -19.80
N SER A 506 25.99 16.44 -19.15
CA SER A 506 25.66 17.82 -18.73
C SER A 506 25.20 18.73 -19.87
N GLU A 507 25.84 18.66 -21.04
CA GLU A 507 25.48 19.50 -22.20
C GLU A 507 24.14 19.10 -22.82
N VAL A 508 23.94 17.79 -23.02
CA VAL A 508 22.69 17.25 -23.59
C VAL A 508 21.53 17.48 -22.62
N ARG A 509 21.77 17.29 -21.31
CA ARG A 509 20.81 17.57 -20.25
C ARG A 509 20.33 19.01 -20.29
N ALA A 510 21.24 19.98 -20.35
CA ALA A 510 20.88 21.39 -20.39
C ALA A 510 19.97 21.72 -21.58
N ARG A 511 20.30 21.18 -22.77
CA ARG A 511 19.47 21.33 -23.97
C ARG A 511 18.12 20.63 -23.84
N TYR A 512 18.10 19.37 -23.42
CA TYR A 512 16.89 18.56 -23.22
C TYR A 512 15.93 19.24 -22.23
N TRP A 513 16.47 19.66 -21.08
CA TRP A 513 15.74 20.35 -20.03
C TRP A 513 15.10 21.64 -20.54
N THR A 514 15.91 22.49 -21.19
CA THR A 514 15.43 23.76 -21.73
C THR A 514 14.31 23.54 -22.75
N GLN A 515 14.50 22.61 -23.70
CA GLN A 515 13.52 22.35 -24.76
C GLN A 515 12.23 21.72 -24.23
N THR A 516 12.30 20.90 -23.19
CA THR A 516 11.13 20.26 -22.56
C THR A 516 10.35 21.24 -21.67
N MET A 517 11.05 22.13 -20.96
CA MET A 517 10.43 23.06 -20.01
C MET A 517 9.96 24.38 -20.63
N GLN A 518 10.55 24.80 -21.75
CA GLN A 518 10.19 26.07 -22.39
C GLN A 518 8.69 26.16 -22.76
N PRO A 519 8.04 25.14 -23.35
CA PRO A 519 6.62 25.20 -23.66
C PRO A 519 5.74 25.36 -22.42
N LEU A 520 6.10 24.70 -21.32
CA LEU A 520 5.40 24.85 -20.03
C LEU A 520 5.54 26.30 -19.53
N HIS A 521 6.76 26.85 -19.57
CA HIS A 521 7.02 28.23 -19.15
C HIS A 521 6.21 29.25 -19.95
N ASP A 522 6.27 29.17 -21.29
CA ASP A 522 5.62 30.12 -22.19
C ASP A 522 4.09 30.08 -22.02
N ARG A 523 3.51 28.88 -21.96
CA ARG A 523 2.05 28.71 -21.77
C ARG A 523 1.60 29.18 -20.39
N PHE A 524 2.37 28.93 -19.34
CA PHE A 524 2.05 29.41 -17.99
C PHE A 524 2.05 30.94 -17.93
N GLN A 525 3.04 31.60 -18.54
CA GLN A 525 3.07 33.06 -18.60
C GLN A 525 1.86 33.64 -19.36
N VAL A 526 1.51 33.04 -20.50
CA VAL A 526 0.32 33.43 -21.27
C VAL A 526 -0.95 33.25 -20.44
N MET A 527 -1.07 32.15 -19.70
CA MET A 527 -2.22 31.89 -18.83
C MET A 527 -2.32 32.91 -17.70
N VAL A 528 -1.22 33.24 -17.02
CA VAL A 528 -1.20 34.27 -15.96
C VAL A 528 -1.65 35.63 -16.51
N GLN A 529 -1.22 35.99 -17.73
CA GLN A 529 -1.67 37.23 -18.38
C GLN A 529 -3.17 37.21 -18.73
N ARG A 530 -3.70 36.08 -19.21
CA ARG A 530 -5.11 35.90 -19.61
C ARG A 530 -6.08 35.79 -18.43
N SER A 531 -5.63 35.22 -17.31
CA SER A 531 -6.43 34.99 -16.09
C SER A 531 -7.00 36.27 -15.47
N ARG A 532 -6.47 37.45 -15.86
CA ARG A 532 -6.98 38.77 -15.46
C ARG A 532 -8.28 39.18 -16.16
N GLY A 533 -8.81 38.37 -17.08
CA GLY A 533 -10.12 38.53 -17.73
C GLY A 533 -11.05 37.33 -17.46
N SER A 534 -12.38 37.54 -17.56
CA SER A 534 -13.42 36.53 -17.25
C SER A 534 -13.12 35.13 -17.81
N GLY A 535 -13.11 34.13 -16.91
CA GLY A 535 -12.71 32.74 -17.20
C GLY A 535 -13.70 32.00 -18.11
N GLY A 536 -13.27 31.68 -19.32
CA GLY A 536 -13.95 30.72 -20.19
C GLY A 536 -13.52 29.28 -19.91
N HIS A 537 -14.36 28.31 -20.29
CA HIS A 537 -14.09 26.88 -20.12
C HIS A 537 -12.73 26.43 -20.70
N ALA A 538 -12.31 26.98 -21.84
CA ALA A 538 -11.01 26.68 -22.45
C ALA A 538 -9.82 27.15 -21.58
N ASN A 539 -9.96 28.29 -20.88
CA ASN A 539 -8.92 28.79 -19.98
C ASN A 539 -8.82 27.92 -18.71
N LEU A 540 -9.95 27.40 -18.24
CA LEU A 540 -9.99 26.49 -17.09
C LEU A 540 -9.27 25.17 -17.40
N LEU A 541 -9.61 24.55 -18.54
CA LEU A 541 -8.95 23.32 -19.00
C LEU A 541 -7.44 23.53 -19.20
N GLU A 542 -7.04 24.65 -19.82
CA GLU A 542 -5.61 24.97 -19.99
C GLU A 542 -4.90 25.17 -18.64
N ALA A 543 -5.52 25.89 -17.68
CA ALA A 543 -4.95 26.08 -16.35
C ALA A 543 -4.78 24.75 -15.60
N ARG A 544 -5.82 23.91 -15.58
CA ARG A 544 -5.77 22.54 -15.02
C ARG A 544 -4.62 21.76 -15.63
N ASN A 545 -4.54 21.74 -16.96
CA ASN A 545 -3.53 21.00 -17.69
C ASN A 545 -2.11 21.46 -17.39
N LEU A 546 -1.88 22.75 -17.15
CA LEU A 546 -0.55 23.28 -16.82
C LEU A 546 -0.17 22.98 -15.36
N LEU A 547 -1.14 23.01 -14.44
CA LEU A 547 -0.91 22.69 -13.03
C LEU A 547 -0.61 21.21 -12.81
N GLU A 548 -1.28 20.30 -13.53
CA GLU A 548 -0.94 18.85 -13.48
C GLU A 548 0.50 18.57 -13.91
N LEU A 549 0.95 19.24 -14.98
CA LEU A 549 2.34 19.14 -15.42
C LEU A 549 3.28 19.72 -14.36
N LEU A 550 2.88 20.81 -13.68
CA LEU A 550 3.67 21.40 -12.59
C LEU A 550 3.82 20.44 -11.40
N CYS A 551 2.75 19.73 -11.02
CA CYS A 551 2.84 18.64 -10.03
C CYS A 551 3.81 17.55 -10.50
N GLY A 552 3.77 17.17 -11.79
CA GLY A 552 4.70 16.19 -12.36
C GLY A 552 6.17 16.66 -12.33
N VAL A 553 6.41 17.97 -12.50
CA VAL A 553 7.74 18.57 -12.28
C VAL A 553 8.16 18.46 -10.82
N ALA A 554 7.27 18.72 -9.86
CA ALA A 554 7.56 18.58 -8.44
C ALA A 554 7.89 17.12 -8.08
N GLU A 555 7.11 16.16 -8.59
CA GLU A 555 7.30 14.73 -8.34
C GLU A 555 8.59 14.16 -8.94
N ALA A 556 9.14 14.81 -9.97
CA ALA A 556 10.40 14.42 -10.61
C ALA A 556 11.65 14.75 -9.76
N SER A 557 11.47 15.30 -8.57
CA SER A 557 12.56 15.67 -7.67
C SER A 557 13.26 14.44 -7.11
N ARG A 558 14.58 14.43 -7.26
CA ARG A 558 15.52 13.46 -6.70
C ARG A 558 16.69 14.23 -6.08
N VAL A 559 17.42 13.57 -5.20
CA VAL A 559 18.59 14.15 -4.53
C VAL A 559 19.60 14.76 -5.52
N ASP A 560 19.76 14.15 -6.70
CA ASP A 560 20.74 14.55 -7.72
C ASP A 560 20.27 15.67 -8.66
N ASN A 561 18.97 15.98 -8.70
CA ASN A 561 18.40 17.00 -9.61
C ASN A 561 17.60 18.11 -8.89
N THR A 562 17.48 18.06 -7.56
CA THR A 562 16.61 18.96 -6.79
C THR A 562 16.86 20.44 -7.08
N SER A 563 18.12 20.88 -7.15
CA SER A 563 18.45 22.29 -7.43
C SER A 563 17.99 22.75 -8.82
N LEU A 564 18.13 21.89 -9.83
CA LEU A 564 17.69 22.15 -11.20
C LEU A 564 16.15 22.22 -11.28
N VAL A 565 15.48 21.26 -10.64
CA VAL A 565 14.01 21.21 -10.57
C VAL A 565 13.48 22.45 -9.84
N PHE A 566 14.04 22.79 -8.67
CA PHE A 566 13.61 23.94 -7.86
C PHE A 566 13.75 25.26 -8.63
N SER A 567 14.87 25.47 -9.32
CA SER A 567 15.08 26.68 -10.13
C SER A 567 14.03 26.86 -11.24
N THR A 568 13.47 25.75 -11.73
CA THR A 568 12.44 25.74 -12.78
C THR A 568 11.04 25.92 -12.19
N ILE A 569 10.76 25.26 -11.07
CA ILE A 569 9.42 25.24 -10.46
C ILE A 569 9.11 26.50 -9.65
N TYR A 570 10.10 27.08 -8.96
CA TYR A 570 9.89 28.21 -8.04
C TYR A 570 9.18 29.41 -8.69
N PRO A 571 9.60 29.91 -9.87
CA PRO A 571 8.89 31.01 -10.54
C PRO A 571 7.43 30.66 -10.88
N ARG A 572 7.15 29.39 -11.21
CA ARG A 572 5.81 28.91 -11.56
C ARG A 572 4.94 28.77 -10.31
N LEU A 573 5.48 28.32 -9.19
CA LEU A 573 4.78 28.30 -7.89
C LEU A 573 4.34 29.70 -7.49
N ARG A 574 5.23 30.69 -7.60
CA ARG A 574 4.87 32.08 -7.34
C ARG A 574 3.73 32.57 -8.24
N ASP A 575 3.79 32.26 -9.53
CA ASP A 575 2.76 32.66 -10.49
C ASP A 575 1.43 31.91 -10.25
N SER A 576 1.47 30.67 -9.74
CA SER A 576 0.29 29.86 -9.43
C SER A 576 -0.58 30.42 -8.30
N VAL A 577 0.01 31.16 -7.35
CA VAL A 577 -0.75 31.91 -6.32
C VAL A 577 -1.67 32.95 -6.99
N GLY A 578 -1.19 33.60 -8.06
CA GLY A 578 -2.01 34.53 -8.84
C GLY A 578 -3.12 33.83 -9.64
N LEU A 579 -2.90 32.59 -10.09
CA LEU A 579 -3.94 31.77 -10.71
C LEU A 579 -5.01 31.36 -9.69
N MET A 580 -4.61 31.00 -8.46
CA MET A 580 -5.55 30.70 -7.38
C MET A 580 -6.43 31.91 -7.05
N ASP A 581 -5.86 33.11 -6.94
CA ASP A 581 -6.65 34.34 -6.75
C ASP A 581 -7.67 34.55 -7.90
N ALA A 582 -7.32 34.24 -9.15
CA ALA A 582 -8.19 34.40 -10.32
C ALA A 582 -9.28 33.32 -10.43
N PHE A 583 -8.95 32.07 -10.07
CA PHE A 583 -9.81 30.88 -10.21
C PHE A 583 -10.32 30.33 -8.87
N HIS A 584 -10.34 31.12 -7.80
CA HIS A 584 -10.78 30.71 -6.45
C HIS A 584 -12.18 30.10 -6.37
N ASN A 585 -13.03 30.28 -7.38
CA ASN A 585 -14.37 29.66 -7.44
C ASN A 585 -14.37 28.26 -8.06
N TYR A 586 -13.21 27.75 -8.48
CA TYR A 586 -13.06 26.43 -9.09
C TYR A 586 -12.18 25.56 -8.18
N PRO A 587 -12.79 24.65 -7.38
CA PRO A 587 -12.08 23.79 -6.42
C PRO A 587 -10.94 23.01 -7.06
N GLU A 588 -11.15 22.45 -8.26
CA GLU A 588 -10.12 21.71 -9.01
C GLU A 588 -8.80 22.50 -9.18
N ILE A 589 -8.88 23.83 -9.40
CA ILE A 589 -7.68 24.65 -9.57
C ILE A 589 -7.03 24.95 -8.22
N VAL A 590 -7.82 25.17 -7.16
CA VAL A 590 -7.32 25.41 -5.80
C VAL A 590 -6.55 24.18 -5.32
N VAL A 591 -7.15 23.00 -5.41
CA VAL A 591 -6.55 21.70 -5.05
C VAL A 591 -5.22 21.51 -5.79
N LEU A 592 -5.18 21.73 -7.11
CA LEU A 592 -3.95 21.52 -7.89
C LEU A 592 -2.83 22.51 -7.55
N VAL A 593 -3.16 23.74 -7.19
CA VAL A 593 -2.15 24.69 -6.69
C VAL A 593 -1.63 24.22 -5.33
N LEU A 594 -2.51 23.84 -4.40
CA LEU A 594 -2.10 23.32 -3.08
C LEU A 594 -1.23 22.06 -3.22
N ASP A 595 -1.63 21.13 -4.08
CA ASP A 595 -0.91 19.88 -4.35
C ASP A 595 0.49 20.13 -4.94
N ALA A 596 0.63 21.08 -5.89
CA ALA A 596 1.94 21.45 -6.42
C ALA A 596 2.90 21.97 -5.33
N PHE A 597 2.39 22.74 -4.36
CA PHE A 597 3.19 23.19 -3.21
C PHE A 597 3.51 22.04 -2.25
N LYS A 598 2.52 21.19 -1.93
CA LYS A 598 2.69 20.03 -1.06
C LYS A 598 3.74 19.07 -1.62
N GLU A 599 3.69 18.72 -2.91
CA GLU A 599 4.69 17.85 -3.55
C GLU A 599 6.09 18.51 -3.58
N THR A 600 6.17 19.81 -3.83
CA THR A 600 7.45 20.54 -3.80
C THR A 600 8.06 20.51 -2.40
N ILE A 601 7.28 20.82 -1.37
CA ILE A 601 7.72 20.83 0.02
C ILE A 601 8.15 19.43 0.46
N THR A 602 7.32 18.42 0.19
CA THR A 602 7.56 17.04 0.61
C THR A 602 8.85 16.47 0.00
N ARG A 603 9.13 16.77 -1.28
CA ARG A 603 10.24 16.13 -2.01
C ARG A 603 11.52 16.94 -2.05
N GLN A 604 11.45 18.27 -1.99
CA GLN A 604 12.61 19.13 -2.20
C GLN A 604 13.13 19.77 -0.91
N LEU A 605 12.25 20.11 0.05
CA LEU A 605 12.59 21.01 1.16
C LEU A 605 13.83 20.56 1.97
N CYS A 606 13.95 19.27 2.23
CA CYS A 606 15.08 18.69 2.98
C CYS A 606 16.42 18.75 2.24
N TYR A 607 16.43 18.99 0.92
CA TYR A 607 17.64 19.09 0.10
C TYR A 607 17.92 20.53 -0.38
N LEU A 608 17.05 21.49 -0.08
CA LEU A 608 17.22 22.88 -0.50
C LEU A 608 18.25 23.62 0.35
N SER A 609 18.95 24.57 -0.27
CA SER A 609 19.80 25.53 0.44
C SER A 609 18.97 26.40 1.40
N GLN A 610 19.62 27.08 2.34
CA GLN A 610 18.95 28.02 3.25
C GLN A 610 18.25 29.15 2.46
N GLU A 611 18.90 29.69 1.43
CA GLU A 611 18.33 30.75 0.58
C GLU A 611 17.07 30.28 -0.16
N ASP A 612 17.13 29.10 -0.77
CA ASP A 612 16.01 28.54 -1.53
C ASP A 612 14.85 28.11 -0.62
N SER A 613 15.17 27.66 0.59
CA SER A 613 14.16 27.37 1.61
C SER A 613 13.42 28.62 2.05
N LEU A 614 14.12 29.74 2.26
CA LEU A 614 13.50 31.03 2.59
C LEU A 614 12.54 31.48 1.47
N LYS A 615 12.97 31.36 0.20
CA LYS A 615 12.10 31.65 -0.94
C LYS A 615 10.83 30.80 -0.93
N LEU A 616 10.94 29.50 -0.65
CA LEU A 616 9.80 28.59 -0.57
C LEU A 616 8.86 28.99 0.58
N TYR A 617 9.39 29.27 1.77
CA TYR A 617 8.60 29.74 2.92
C TYR A 617 7.81 31.01 2.62
N GLU A 618 8.45 32.02 2.02
CA GLU A 618 7.79 33.28 1.67
C GLU A 618 6.63 33.09 0.70
N VAL A 619 6.79 32.25 -0.32
CA VAL A 619 5.74 31.98 -1.30
C VAL A 619 4.63 31.11 -0.69
N THR A 620 4.96 30.14 0.17
CA THR A 620 3.94 29.35 0.90
C THR A 620 3.09 30.23 1.82
N ILE A 621 3.67 31.22 2.50
CA ILE A 621 2.90 32.22 3.25
C ILE A 621 1.95 33.00 2.33
N GLN A 622 2.40 33.39 1.13
CA GLN A 622 1.55 34.09 0.17
C GLN A 622 0.39 33.23 -0.32
N LEU A 623 0.64 31.94 -0.57
CA LEU A 623 -0.37 30.95 -0.91
C LEU A 623 -1.44 30.83 0.19
N ILE A 624 -1.02 30.54 1.43
CA ILE A 624 -1.93 30.39 2.57
C ILE A 624 -2.78 31.66 2.75
N ARG A 625 -2.17 32.85 2.66
CA ARG A 625 -2.90 34.13 2.76
C ARG A 625 -3.86 34.34 1.59
N SER A 626 -3.52 33.90 0.39
CA SER A 626 -4.41 33.92 -0.77
C SER A 626 -5.61 33.01 -0.55
N TYR A 627 -5.38 31.76 -0.14
CA TYR A 627 -6.45 30.81 0.18
C TYR A 627 -7.40 31.35 1.25
N ALA A 628 -6.84 31.84 2.37
CA ALA A 628 -7.60 32.37 3.48
C ALA A 628 -8.42 33.63 3.12
N ARG A 629 -7.94 34.47 2.20
CA ARG A 629 -8.69 35.65 1.72
C ARG A 629 -9.99 35.27 1.02
N HIS A 630 -10.01 34.14 0.31
CA HIS A 630 -11.15 33.70 -0.48
C HIS A 630 -12.08 32.73 0.28
N HIS A 631 -11.55 31.96 1.24
CA HIS A 631 -12.30 30.93 1.97
C HIS A 631 -12.61 31.31 3.43
N GLY A 632 -11.87 32.24 4.04
CA GLY A 632 -12.03 32.64 5.46
C GLY A 632 -13.32 33.39 5.82
N GLY A 633 -14.17 33.71 4.84
CA GLY A 633 -15.44 34.45 5.03
C GLY A 633 -16.70 33.65 4.73
N ARG A 634 -16.59 32.38 4.28
CA ARG A 634 -17.74 31.51 4.03
C ARG A 634 -18.20 30.93 5.36
N GLY A 635 -19.07 31.65 6.08
CA GLY A 635 -19.78 31.06 7.21
C GLY A 635 -20.65 29.90 6.74
N VAL A 636 -20.64 28.80 7.51
CA VAL A 636 -21.49 27.60 7.41
C VAL A 636 -22.01 27.36 5.99
N THR A 637 -21.20 26.66 5.19
CA THR A 637 -21.61 26.10 3.90
C THR A 637 -22.84 25.21 4.10
N VAL A 638 -23.88 25.42 3.29
CA VAL A 638 -25.15 24.67 3.36
C VAL A 638 -25.16 23.50 2.37
N ASP A 639 -24.20 23.45 1.44
CA ASP A 639 -24.05 22.41 0.44
C ASP A 639 -22.98 21.39 0.86
N ALA A 640 -23.35 20.10 0.88
CA ALA A 640 -22.44 19.00 1.22
C ALA A 640 -21.23 18.90 0.27
N SER A 641 -21.37 19.29 -1.00
CA SER A 641 -20.24 19.31 -1.95
C SER A 641 -19.18 20.35 -1.58
N ALA A 642 -19.58 21.45 -0.94
CA ALA A 642 -18.63 22.45 -0.47
C ALA A 642 -17.85 21.96 0.76
N GLU A 643 -18.44 21.08 1.58
CA GLU A 643 -17.72 20.46 2.72
C GLU A 643 -16.67 19.46 2.24
N GLU A 644 -16.94 18.69 1.18
CA GLU A 644 -15.95 17.79 0.55
C GLU A 644 -14.80 18.57 -0.10
N ASP A 645 -15.09 19.69 -0.76
CA ASP A 645 -14.06 20.58 -1.33
C ASP A 645 -13.18 21.17 -0.21
N ASP A 646 -13.80 21.70 0.86
CA ASP A 646 -13.09 22.25 2.01
C ASP A 646 -12.24 21.17 2.72
N PHE A 647 -12.74 19.92 2.80
CA PHE A 647 -11.99 18.78 3.34
C PHE A 647 -10.68 18.53 2.56
N ASN A 648 -10.75 18.45 1.23
CA ASN A 648 -9.58 18.19 0.38
C ASN A 648 -8.52 19.30 0.50
N ASP A 649 -8.96 20.55 0.46
CA ASP A 649 -8.08 21.71 0.59
C ASP A 649 -7.38 21.75 1.96
N LEU A 650 -8.13 21.53 3.04
CA LEU A 650 -7.59 21.53 4.40
C LEU A 650 -6.66 20.35 4.65
N MET A 651 -6.94 19.17 4.10
CA MET A 651 -6.02 18.02 4.14
C MET A 651 -4.66 18.39 3.53
N LEU A 652 -4.64 18.93 2.31
CA LEU A 652 -3.40 19.33 1.63
C LEU A 652 -2.64 20.42 2.40
N LEU A 653 -3.36 21.40 2.96
CA LEU A 653 -2.75 22.46 3.78
C LEU A 653 -2.13 21.89 5.06
N LEU A 654 -2.82 21.00 5.77
CA LEU A 654 -2.31 20.39 7.00
C LEU A 654 -1.11 19.48 6.73
N GLU A 655 -1.15 18.67 5.67
CA GLU A 655 -0.01 17.85 5.23
C GLU A 655 1.19 18.74 4.93
N MET A 656 1.00 19.80 4.14
CA MET A 656 2.04 20.76 3.80
C MET A 656 2.67 21.40 5.05
N LEU A 657 1.85 21.86 6.00
CA LEU A 657 2.33 22.43 7.27
C LEU A 657 3.10 21.42 8.10
N THR A 658 2.67 20.15 8.09
CA THR A 658 3.35 19.06 8.79
C THR A 658 4.74 18.81 8.18
N GLN A 659 4.83 18.74 6.85
CA GLN A 659 6.10 18.55 6.14
C GLN A 659 7.07 19.72 6.31
N LEU A 660 6.57 20.95 6.49
CA LEU A 660 7.41 22.10 6.82
C LEU A 660 8.12 21.97 8.17
N ILE A 661 7.46 21.38 9.18
CA ILE A 661 8.06 21.13 10.50
C ILE A 661 9.16 20.05 10.39
N ASN A 662 8.95 19.04 9.54
CA ASN A 662 9.89 17.92 9.38
C ASN A 662 11.29 18.34 8.93
N LYS A 663 11.45 19.51 8.30
CA LYS A 663 12.77 20.01 7.90
C LYS A 663 13.75 20.12 9.07
N ASP A 664 13.29 20.54 10.24
CA ASP A 664 14.17 20.75 11.39
C ASP A 664 14.74 19.43 11.95
N PHE A 665 14.15 18.28 11.59
CA PHE A 665 14.68 16.96 11.89
C PHE A 665 15.61 16.40 10.80
N VAL A 666 15.35 16.76 9.54
CA VAL A 666 15.98 16.15 8.36
C VAL A 666 16.39 17.26 7.38
N ASP A 667 17.51 17.92 7.67
CA ASP A 667 18.13 18.92 6.77
C ASP A 667 19.41 18.35 6.13
N PHE A 668 19.32 18.00 4.85
CA PHE A 668 20.44 17.58 4.01
C PHE A 668 20.94 18.71 3.10
N GLY A 669 20.44 19.94 3.27
CA GLY A 669 20.89 21.11 2.54
C GLY A 669 22.37 21.41 2.80
N SER A 670 23.06 21.98 1.80
CA SER A 670 24.44 22.41 1.97
C SER A 670 24.53 23.52 3.03
N THR A 671 25.18 23.25 4.16
CA THR A 671 25.53 24.26 5.18
C THR A 671 26.72 25.12 4.73
N ASP A 672 26.65 25.72 3.54
CA ASP A 672 27.66 26.67 3.07
C ASP A 672 27.19 28.08 3.37
N ASP A 673 27.39 28.51 4.63
CA ASP A 673 28.11 29.73 5.00
C ASP A 673 27.85 30.06 6.48
N GLY A 674 28.90 29.99 7.29
CA GLY A 674 28.92 30.49 8.69
C GLY A 674 28.90 32.02 8.78
N GLY A 675 28.12 32.68 7.92
CA GLY A 675 28.12 34.15 7.75
C GLY A 675 26.75 34.81 7.54
N ALA A 676 25.65 34.06 7.39
CA ALA A 676 24.32 34.66 7.33
C ALA A 676 23.78 34.86 8.75
N GLY A 677 23.35 36.09 9.08
CA GLY A 677 22.66 36.39 10.34
C GLY A 677 21.39 35.53 10.50
N GLU A 678 20.78 35.56 11.70
CA GLU A 678 19.56 34.80 11.98
C GLU A 678 18.53 34.95 10.85
N PRO A 679 18.00 33.85 10.31
CA PRO A 679 17.04 33.90 9.21
C PRO A 679 15.82 34.72 9.62
N THR A 680 15.38 35.64 8.75
CA THR A 680 14.24 36.52 8.98
C THR A 680 12.89 35.80 9.04
N VAL A 681 12.81 34.58 8.51
CA VAL A 681 11.63 33.71 8.53
C VAL A 681 12.09 32.28 8.87
N VAL A 682 11.52 31.71 9.93
CA VAL A 682 11.79 30.35 10.41
C VAL A 682 10.61 29.44 10.03
N PRO A 683 10.78 28.10 9.85
CA PRO A 683 9.67 27.19 9.54
C PRO A 683 8.47 27.35 10.47
N ALA A 684 8.73 27.51 11.78
CA ALA A 684 7.71 27.79 12.78
C ALA A 684 6.84 29.01 12.44
N ASP A 685 7.39 30.07 11.85
CA ASP A 685 6.63 31.28 11.51
C ASP A 685 5.63 31.03 10.38
N VAL A 686 6.02 30.18 9.40
CA VAL A 686 5.12 29.73 8.31
C VAL A 686 4.00 28.87 8.88
N VAL A 687 4.36 27.93 9.77
CA VAL A 687 3.40 27.00 10.39
C VAL A 687 2.39 27.74 11.26
N PHE A 688 2.85 28.69 12.08
CA PHE A 688 1.97 29.53 12.88
C PHE A 688 1.07 30.42 12.03
N CYS A 689 1.61 30.99 10.94
CA CYS A 689 0.79 31.70 9.96
C CYS A 689 -0.27 30.77 9.35
N GLY A 690 0.06 29.53 9.00
CA GLY A 690 -0.87 28.53 8.52
C GLY A 690 -1.98 28.19 9.51
N LEU A 691 -1.61 27.90 10.75
CA LEU A 691 -2.55 27.54 11.81
C LEU A 691 -3.51 28.68 12.17
N ASP A 692 -3.07 29.95 12.12
CA ASP A 692 -3.95 31.10 12.34
C ASP A 692 -5.12 31.15 11.33
N PHE A 693 -4.92 30.60 10.14
CA PHE A 693 -5.96 30.50 9.11
C PHE A 693 -6.70 29.17 9.10
N VAL A 694 -6.01 28.05 9.31
CA VAL A 694 -6.64 26.71 9.28
C VAL A 694 -7.52 26.47 10.49
N VAL A 695 -7.07 26.82 11.70
CA VAL A 695 -7.81 26.54 12.95
C VAL A 695 -9.24 27.13 12.94
N PRO A 696 -9.47 28.38 12.50
CA PRO A 696 -10.83 28.93 12.37
C PRO A 696 -11.72 28.21 11.34
N LEU A 697 -11.15 27.52 10.35
CA LEU A 697 -11.87 26.79 9.32
C LEU A 697 -12.23 25.36 9.77
N MET A 698 -11.55 24.81 10.78
CA MET A 698 -11.84 23.49 11.35
C MET A 698 -13.16 23.49 12.12
N SER A 699 -14.26 23.22 11.42
CA SER A 699 -15.60 23.12 12.01
C SER A 699 -15.79 21.77 12.72
N ALA A 700 -16.80 21.69 13.60
CA ALA A 700 -17.15 20.44 14.28
C ALA A 700 -17.63 19.34 13.29
N GLU A 701 -18.19 19.73 12.15
CA GLU A 701 -18.60 18.80 11.08
C GLU A 701 -17.38 18.28 10.32
N LEU A 702 -16.41 19.14 9.98
CA LEU A 702 -15.16 18.74 9.33
C LEU A 702 -14.31 17.81 10.20
N LEU A 703 -14.31 18.01 11.53
CA LEU A 703 -13.63 17.10 12.46
C LEU A 703 -14.29 15.72 12.58
N LYS A 704 -15.48 15.49 11.99
CA LYS A 704 -16.06 14.14 11.91
C LYS A 704 -15.35 13.27 10.87
N PHE A 705 -14.64 13.86 9.91
CA PHE A 705 -13.81 13.11 8.96
C PHE A 705 -12.55 12.60 9.69
N PRO A 706 -12.37 11.27 9.87
CA PRO A 706 -11.33 10.75 10.75
C PRO A 706 -9.91 11.09 10.30
N SER A 707 -9.63 11.06 8.99
CA SER A 707 -8.33 11.37 8.41
C SER A 707 -7.93 12.84 8.64
N LEU A 708 -8.85 13.78 8.37
CA LEU A 708 -8.62 15.21 8.60
C LEU A 708 -8.45 15.54 10.09
N CYS A 709 -9.29 14.95 10.94
CA CYS A 709 -9.16 15.08 12.39
C CYS A 709 -7.79 14.60 12.87
N LEU A 710 -7.38 13.39 12.47
CA LEU A 710 -6.09 12.83 12.85
C LEU A 710 -4.93 13.71 12.37
N GLN A 711 -4.94 14.13 11.10
CA GLN A 711 -3.89 15.00 10.53
C GLN A 711 -3.79 16.34 11.26
N TYR A 712 -4.92 16.93 11.65
CA TYR A 712 -4.95 18.18 12.43
C TYR A 712 -4.29 18.01 13.80
N TYR A 713 -4.67 16.97 14.56
CA TYR A 713 -4.09 16.74 15.88
C TYR A 713 -2.63 16.28 15.82
N GLN A 714 -2.22 15.55 14.78
CA GLN A 714 -0.82 15.23 14.52
C GLN A 714 0.02 16.50 14.33
N LEU A 715 -0.47 17.45 13.54
CA LEU A 715 0.21 18.74 13.34
C LEU A 715 0.32 19.53 14.65
N VAL A 716 -0.77 19.60 15.43
CA VAL A 716 -0.78 20.32 16.72
C VAL A 716 0.16 19.68 17.73
N SER A 717 0.18 18.35 17.82
CA SER A 717 1.10 17.60 18.71
C SER A 717 2.55 17.85 18.31
N LEU A 718 2.86 17.65 17.02
CA LEU A 718 4.20 17.85 16.48
C LEU A 718 4.71 19.27 16.72
N LEU A 719 3.86 20.28 16.53
CA LEU A 719 4.21 21.68 16.82
C LEU A 719 4.60 21.90 18.28
N CYS A 720 3.83 21.34 19.22
CA CYS A 720 4.07 21.50 20.65
C CYS A 720 5.30 20.71 21.12
N GLU A 721 5.61 19.59 20.47
CA GLU A 721 6.80 18.79 20.73
C GLU A 721 8.08 19.48 20.21
N VAL A 722 8.02 20.07 19.01
CA VAL A 722 9.20 20.65 18.33
C VAL A 722 9.52 22.07 18.79
N TYR A 723 8.50 22.93 18.95
CA TYR A 723 8.69 24.34 19.32
C TYR A 723 7.96 24.74 20.62
N PRO A 724 8.13 24.00 21.73
CA PRO A 724 7.39 24.26 22.96
C PRO A 724 7.61 25.67 23.52
N GLU A 725 8.79 26.27 23.32
CA GLU A 725 9.12 27.62 23.78
C GLU A 725 8.42 28.73 22.99
N ARG A 726 7.96 28.43 21.76
CA ARG A 726 7.23 29.37 20.91
C ARG A 726 5.72 29.31 21.10
N VAL A 727 5.17 28.19 21.59
CA VAL A 727 3.72 28.04 21.87
C VAL A 727 3.17 29.14 22.81
N PRO A 728 3.84 29.54 23.91
CA PRO A 728 3.35 30.63 24.77
C PRO A 728 3.40 32.02 24.11
N GLN A 729 4.11 32.16 22.99
CA GLN A 729 4.28 33.41 22.26
C GLN A 729 3.20 33.60 21.18
N LEU A 730 2.34 32.61 20.98
CA LEU A 730 1.25 32.66 20.02
C LEU A 730 0.25 33.78 20.34
N PRO A 731 -0.44 34.32 19.32
CA PRO A 731 -1.56 35.22 19.55
C PRO A 731 -2.62 34.56 20.45
N GLN A 732 -3.13 35.31 21.42
CA GLN A 732 -4.05 34.79 22.44
C GLN A 732 -5.26 34.02 21.86
N ARG A 733 -5.78 34.46 20.70
CA ARG A 733 -6.90 33.79 20.01
C ARG A 733 -6.52 32.41 19.48
N LEU A 734 -5.38 32.30 18.80
CA LEU A 734 -4.90 31.04 18.26
C LEU A 734 -4.56 30.07 19.41
N PHE A 735 -3.89 30.56 20.45
CA PHE A 735 -3.59 29.78 21.63
C PHE A 735 -4.87 29.25 22.31
N SER A 736 -5.87 30.10 22.52
CA SER A 736 -7.15 29.66 23.11
C SER A 736 -7.88 28.63 22.24
N ASN A 737 -7.81 28.77 20.91
CA ASN A 737 -8.45 27.81 20.00
C ASN A 737 -7.75 26.46 20.05
N ILE A 738 -6.41 26.41 20.05
CA ILE A 738 -5.65 25.15 20.18
C ILE A 738 -6.00 24.45 21.51
N MET A 739 -6.05 25.19 22.63
CA MET A 739 -6.43 24.61 23.93
C MET A 739 -7.89 24.10 23.91
N ALA A 740 -8.81 24.82 23.28
CA ALA A 740 -10.19 24.36 23.12
C ALA A 740 -10.27 23.09 22.26
N SER A 741 -9.50 23.01 21.17
CA SER A 741 -9.38 21.81 20.34
C SER A 741 -8.84 20.63 21.15
N LEU A 742 -7.75 20.80 21.91
CA LEU A 742 -7.22 19.72 22.76
C LEU A 742 -8.25 19.20 23.76
N GLN A 743 -9.07 20.08 24.36
CA GLN A 743 -10.15 19.65 25.24
C GLN A 743 -11.23 18.85 24.49
N LEU A 744 -11.55 19.25 23.26
CA LEU A 744 -12.52 18.57 22.41
C LEU A 744 -12.01 17.21 21.93
N GLY A 745 -10.74 17.10 21.53
CA GLY A 745 -10.10 15.84 21.10
C GLY A 745 -9.96 14.79 22.21
N LEU A 746 -10.04 15.20 23.49
CA LEU A 746 -10.12 14.27 24.63
C LEU A 746 -11.51 13.65 24.80
N SER A 747 -12.54 14.08 24.06
CA SER A 747 -13.86 13.43 24.12
C SER A 747 -13.83 12.04 23.48
N SER A 748 -14.79 11.18 23.83
CA SER A 748 -14.91 9.83 23.27
C SER A 748 -15.26 9.80 21.77
N ASP A 749 -15.61 10.94 21.18
CA ASP A 749 -16.22 11.00 19.85
C ASP A 749 -15.19 11.01 18.71
N TYR A 750 -13.91 11.25 19.01
CA TYR A 750 -12.84 11.44 18.00
C TYR A 750 -11.84 10.27 17.89
N GLY A 751 -12.07 9.18 18.61
CA GLY A 751 -11.22 7.98 18.56
C GLY A 751 -9.97 8.05 19.44
N GLU A 752 -9.32 6.90 19.60
CA GLU A 752 -8.27 6.68 20.61
C GLU A 752 -6.94 7.31 20.22
N ASP A 753 -6.59 7.30 18.94
CA ASP A 753 -5.35 7.91 18.44
C ASP A 753 -5.33 9.43 18.67
N VAL A 754 -6.48 10.09 18.49
CA VAL A 754 -6.63 11.53 18.75
C VAL A 754 -6.52 11.84 20.24
N GLN A 755 -7.14 11.03 21.10
CA GLN A 755 -7.02 11.18 22.54
C GLN A 755 -5.56 11.05 22.99
N LYS A 756 -4.83 10.06 22.45
CA LYS A 756 -3.42 9.85 22.73
C LYS A 756 -2.58 11.08 22.32
N LEU A 757 -2.75 11.58 21.10
CA LEU A 757 -2.05 12.79 20.63
C LEU A 757 -2.33 14.01 21.53
N CYS A 758 -3.57 14.20 21.95
CA CYS A 758 -3.94 15.30 22.85
C CYS A 758 -3.26 15.17 24.23
N LEU A 759 -3.20 13.95 24.78
CA LEU A 759 -2.56 13.66 26.06
C LEU A 759 -1.04 13.85 26.01
N ASP A 760 -0.40 13.35 24.95
CA ASP A 760 1.03 13.53 24.69
C ASP A 760 1.37 15.03 24.58
N THR A 761 0.53 15.77 23.83
CA THR A 761 0.65 17.23 23.70
C THR A 761 0.58 17.94 25.06
N LEU A 762 -0.41 17.60 25.88
CA LEU A 762 -0.60 18.19 27.21
C LEU A 762 0.58 17.86 28.15
N GLU A 763 1.09 16.63 28.07
CA GLU A 763 2.26 16.21 28.83
C GLU A 763 3.49 17.06 28.45
N CYS A 764 3.77 17.20 27.15
CA CYS A 764 4.88 18.01 26.65
C CYS A 764 4.80 19.46 27.17
N LEU A 765 3.63 20.10 27.06
CA LEU A 765 3.42 21.46 27.54
C LEU A 765 3.58 21.59 29.06
N ALA A 766 3.10 20.61 29.83
CA ALA A 766 3.23 20.60 31.29
C ALA A 766 4.68 20.44 31.73
N ILE A 767 5.43 19.51 31.12
CA ILE A 767 6.86 19.32 31.36
C ILE A 767 7.64 20.62 31.12
N GLN A 768 7.31 21.33 30.04
CA GLN A 768 7.97 22.58 29.68
C GLN A 768 7.67 23.69 30.70
N CYS A 769 6.41 23.84 31.12
CA CYS A 769 6.04 24.81 32.17
C CYS A 769 6.81 24.56 33.47
N VAL A 770 6.97 23.30 33.89
CA VAL A 770 7.73 22.92 35.08
C VAL A 770 9.23 23.21 34.92
N LYS A 771 9.82 22.93 33.74
CA LYS A 771 11.24 23.21 33.46
C LYS A 771 11.58 24.71 33.47
N PHE A 772 10.72 25.55 32.90
CA PHE A 772 10.93 27.00 32.86
C PHE A 772 10.56 27.73 34.16
N GLY A 773 9.77 27.10 35.04
CA GLY A 773 9.44 27.64 36.36
C GLY A 773 8.58 28.91 36.35
N SER A 774 7.97 29.26 35.21
CA SER A 774 7.15 30.47 35.07
C SER A 774 5.67 30.17 35.34
N THR A 775 5.16 30.67 36.47
CA THR A 775 3.74 30.52 36.88
C THR A 775 2.82 31.61 36.30
N ALA A 776 3.35 32.50 35.45
CA ALA A 776 2.63 33.65 34.90
C ALA A 776 2.33 33.53 33.39
N GLY A 777 2.78 32.45 32.73
CA GLY A 777 2.55 32.22 31.30
C GLY A 777 1.12 31.77 30.99
N GLN A 778 0.64 32.08 29.77
CA GLN A 778 -0.70 31.67 29.29
C GLN A 778 -0.86 30.13 29.29
N SER A 779 0.21 29.39 28.96
CA SER A 779 0.23 27.92 29.00
C SER A 779 0.02 27.35 30.41
N TYR A 780 0.68 27.93 31.41
CA TYR A 780 0.47 27.53 32.81
C TYR A 780 -0.99 27.74 33.22
N GLN A 781 -1.61 28.86 32.85
CA GLN A 781 -3.02 29.10 33.20
C GLN A 781 -3.99 28.15 32.49
N ALA A 782 -3.73 27.82 31.23
CA ALA A 782 -4.59 26.91 30.46
C ALA A 782 -4.52 25.46 30.99
N LEU A 783 -3.33 24.97 31.34
CA LEU A 783 -3.12 23.61 31.84
C LEU A 783 -3.82 23.34 33.18
N GLN A 784 -4.14 24.38 33.96
CA GLN A 784 -4.86 24.24 35.23
C GLN A 784 -6.22 23.55 35.07
N HIS A 785 -6.95 23.84 33.98
CA HIS A 785 -8.25 23.22 33.68
C HIS A 785 -8.10 21.73 33.34
N PHE A 786 -7.04 21.37 32.61
CA PHE A 786 -6.80 20.00 32.16
C PHE A 786 -6.49 19.03 33.31
N VAL A 787 -6.04 19.52 34.48
CA VAL A 787 -5.93 18.69 35.70
C VAL A 787 -7.27 18.06 36.06
N GLN A 788 -8.36 18.83 35.95
CA GLN A 788 -9.71 18.34 36.23
C GLN A 788 -10.19 17.41 35.12
N VAL A 789 -9.99 17.78 33.85
CA VAL A 789 -10.42 16.98 32.69
C VAL A 789 -9.80 15.58 32.73
N VAL A 790 -8.49 15.48 32.95
CA VAL A 790 -7.78 14.19 33.03
C VAL A 790 -8.18 13.39 34.26
N LEU A 791 -8.42 14.04 35.40
CA LEU A 791 -8.94 13.37 36.59
C LEU A 791 -10.34 12.77 36.35
N ASP A 792 -11.22 13.52 35.69
CA ASP A 792 -12.57 13.08 35.34
C ASP A 792 -12.53 11.93 34.33
N MET A 793 -11.60 11.95 33.35
CA MET A 793 -11.37 10.80 32.46
C MET A 793 -10.94 9.55 33.21
N LEU A 794 -10.01 9.67 34.15
CA LEU A 794 -9.51 8.55 34.95
C LEU A 794 -10.56 7.97 35.90
N VAL A 795 -11.44 8.80 36.46
CA VAL A 795 -12.33 8.42 37.56
C VAL A 795 -13.80 8.24 37.15
N LEU A 796 -14.32 9.13 36.29
CA LEU A 796 -15.76 9.28 36.03
C LEU A 796 -16.21 8.77 34.65
N GLN A 797 -15.31 8.74 33.65
CA GLN A 797 -15.64 8.33 32.28
C GLN A 797 -15.29 6.86 31.99
N PRO A 798 -15.91 6.20 30.98
CA PRO A 798 -15.43 4.90 30.51
C PRO A 798 -13.97 5.03 30.05
N LEU A 799 -13.10 4.10 30.47
CA LEU A 799 -11.66 4.11 30.19
C LEU A 799 -11.30 2.91 29.33
N ASN A 800 -10.61 3.16 28.23
CA ASN A 800 -9.89 2.12 27.53
C ASN A 800 -8.60 1.79 28.32
N PRO A 801 -8.37 0.53 28.74
CA PRO A 801 -7.12 0.12 29.38
C PRO A 801 -5.86 0.48 28.59
N ASP A 802 -5.92 0.55 27.26
CA ASP A 802 -4.78 0.84 26.39
C ASP A 802 -4.30 2.30 26.51
N LEU A 803 -5.16 3.21 26.98
CA LEU A 803 -4.83 4.62 27.22
C LEU A 803 -4.30 4.90 28.64
N LEU A 804 -4.36 3.93 29.54
CA LEU A 804 -4.08 4.14 30.97
C LEU A 804 -2.64 4.61 31.22
N ASP A 805 -1.68 4.08 30.45
CA ASP A 805 -0.27 4.44 30.60
C ASP A 805 -0.05 5.90 30.20
N VAL A 806 -0.52 6.31 29.02
CA VAL A 806 -0.42 7.69 28.52
C VAL A 806 -1.16 8.68 29.43
N LEU A 807 -2.40 8.35 29.84
CA LEU A 807 -3.16 9.15 30.79
C LEU A 807 -2.41 9.33 32.11
N GLY A 808 -1.73 8.28 32.59
CA GLY A 808 -0.96 8.35 33.82
C GLY A 808 0.24 9.26 33.73
N GLU A 809 0.95 9.21 32.61
CA GLU A 809 2.10 10.05 32.30
C GLU A 809 1.70 11.54 32.22
N THR A 810 0.67 11.84 31.43
CA THR A 810 0.10 13.20 31.33
C THR A 810 -0.41 13.71 32.67
N PHE A 811 -1.16 12.89 33.41
CA PHE A 811 -1.71 13.29 34.72
C PHE A 811 -0.61 13.61 35.72
N TYR A 812 0.46 12.81 35.75
CA TYR A 812 1.61 13.06 36.62
C TYR A 812 2.31 14.38 36.27
N ALA A 813 2.52 14.67 34.99
CA ALA A 813 3.11 15.93 34.53
C ALA A 813 2.24 17.14 34.92
N LEU A 814 0.92 17.03 34.76
CA LEU A 814 -0.04 18.07 35.16
C LEU A 814 -0.06 18.30 36.68
N ILE A 815 0.01 17.24 37.49
CA ILE A 815 0.13 17.35 38.95
C ILE A 815 1.41 18.10 39.34
N CYS A 816 2.55 17.75 38.71
CA CYS A 816 3.81 18.43 38.95
C CYS A 816 3.73 19.92 38.62
N CYS A 817 2.96 20.29 37.60
CA CYS A 817 2.72 21.69 37.20
C CYS A 817 1.77 22.43 38.17
N HIS A 818 0.67 21.80 38.61
CA HIS A 818 -0.39 22.45 39.39
C HIS A 818 -0.79 21.70 40.66
N GLN A 819 0.16 21.51 41.58
CA GLN A 819 -0.06 20.78 42.83
C GLN A 819 -1.22 21.35 43.68
N ALA A 820 -1.36 22.68 43.74
CA ALA A 820 -2.42 23.33 44.51
C ALA A 820 -3.83 23.05 43.94
N GLN A 821 -3.97 23.05 42.59
CA GLN A 821 -5.24 22.74 41.93
C GLN A 821 -5.62 21.28 42.16
N TYR A 822 -4.66 20.36 42.02
CA TYR A 822 -4.86 18.95 42.30
C TYR A 822 -5.36 18.72 43.74
N ALA A 823 -4.70 19.33 44.74
CA ALA A 823 -5.13 19.22 46.13
C ALA A 823 -6.56 19.73 46.36
N GLN A 824 -6.93 20.85 45.72
CA GLN A 824 -8.29 21.40 45.81
C GLN A 824 -9.33 20.46 45.18
N LEU A 825 -9.06 19.90 44.00
CA LEU A 825 -9.95 18.96 43.32
C LEU A 825 -10.14 17.67 44.13
N VAL A 826 -9.07 17.13 44.72
CA VAL A 826 -9.14 15.96 45.61
C VAL A 826 -10.03 16.28 46.83
N HIS A 827 -9.83 17.44 47.47
CA HIS A 827 -10.67 17.86 48.60
C HIS A 827 -12.14 18.04 48.20
N GLN A 828 -12.43 18.60 47.03
CA GLN A 828 -13.79 18.76 46.51
C GLN A 828 -14.45 17.41 46.21
N LEU A 829 -13.73 16.47 45.61
CA LEU A 829 -14.25 15.15 45.23
C LEU A 829 -14.49 14.26 46.45
N VAL A 830 -13.64 14.34 47.49
CA VAL A 830 -13.87 13.70 48.80
C VAL A 830 -15.06 14.35 49.51
N GLY A 831 -15.14 15.68 49.51
CA GLY A 831 -16.18 16.43 50.22
C GLY A 831 -17.57 16.34 49.59
N SER A 832 -17.67 15.98 48.31
CA SER A 832 -18.94 15.81 47.60
C SER A 832 -19.59 14.44 47.79
N GLN A 833 -18.93 13.50 48.49
CA GLN A 833 -19.48 12.17 48.76
C GLN A 833 -20.54 12.21 49.87
N ALA A 834 -21.68 11.58 49.62
CA ALA A 834 -22.82 11.56 50.56
C ALA A 834 -22.60 10.60 51.75
N ASP A 835 -21.78 9.56 51.57
CA ASP A 835 -21.48 8.55 52.59
C ASP A 835 -20.07 8.74 53.14
N THR A 836 -19.96 8.83 54.47
CA THR A 836 -18.70 9.04 55.20
C THR A 836 -17.72 7.88 54.97
N SER A 837 -18.20 6.65 54.84
CA SER A 837 -17.33 5.49 54.60
C SER A 837 -16.70 5.52 53.21
N THR A 838 -17.45 6.01 52.22
CA THR A 838 -17.01 6.22 50.85
C THR A 838 -16.00 7.36 50.74
N ALA A 839 -16.22 8.46 51.45
CA ALA A 839 -15.30 9.59 51.53
C ALA A 839 -13.93 9.18 52.14
N GLU A 840 -13.94 8.39 53.21
CA GLU A 840 -12.71 7.90 53.87
C GLU A 840 -11.90 6.96 52.96
N ARG A 841 -12.57 6.03 52.27
CA ARG A 841 -11.92 5.12 51.31
C ARG A 841 -11.30 5.87 50.14
N LEU A 842 -12.01 6.87 49.61
CA LEU A 842 -11.55 7.69 48.49
C LEU A 842 -10.37 8.58 48.91
N ALA A 843 -10.41 9.18 50.10
CA ALA A 843 -9.28 9.91 50.67
C ALA A 843 -8.04 9.01 50.85
N ALA A 844 -8.22 7.78 51.34
CA ALA A 844 -7.13 6.82 51.50
C ALA A 844 -6.55 6.33 50.15
N ALA A 845 -7.36 6.26 49.09
CA ALA A 845 -6.89 5.95 47.74
C ALA A 845 -6.02 7.08 47.17
N PHE A 846 -6.44 8.35 47.30
CA PHE A 846 -5.64 9.50 46.86
C PHE A 846 -4.33 9.64 47.66
N GLN A 847 -4.34 9.39 48.97
CA GLN A 847 -3.10 9.40 49.78
C GLN A 847 -2.10 8.31 49.35
N ARG A 848 -2.59 7.15 48.87
CA ARG A 848 -1.72 6.10 48.31
C ARG A 848 -1.17 6.47 46.93
N LEU A 849 -1.97 7.18 46.12
CA LEU A 849 -1.55 7.66 44.81
C LEU A 849 -0.43 8.72 44.93
N THR A 850 -0.63 9.73 45.79
CA THR A 850 0.33 10.82 46.05
C THR A 850 0.72 10.91 47.54
N PRO A 851 1.64 10.05 48.02
CA PRO A 851 2.07 10.09 49.42
C PRO A 851 2.80 11.40 49.76
N PRO A 852 2.54 12.01 50.93
CA PRO A 852 3.12 13.30 51.31
C PRO A 852 4.66 13.26 51.50
N ASP A 853 5.21 12.07 51.73
CA ASP A 853 6.66 11.85 51.96
C ASP A 853 7.47 11.79 50.65
N ILE A 854 6.81 11.80 49.49
CA ILE A 854 7.46 11.67 48.17
C ILE A 854 7.33 13.00 47.41
N PRO A 855 8.45 13.62 47.02
CA PRO A 855 8.39 14.86 46.24
C PRO A 855 7.76 14.59 44.87
N LEU A 856 6.83 15.45 44.46
CA LEU A 856 6.22 15.45 43.13
C LEU A 856 7.09 16.28 42.19
N ASN A 857 7.98 15.61 41.46
CA ASN A 857 8.90 16.22 40.49
C ASN A 857 9.03 15.36 39.22
N LEU A 858 9.67 15.90 38.18
CA LEU A 858 9.80 15.22 36.88
C LEU A 858 10.87 14.10 36.84
N GLU A 859 11.33 13.59 37.98
CA GLU A 859 12.31 12.50 37.97
C GLU A 859 11.67 11.17 37.53
N LYS A 860 12.38 10.44 36.65
CA LYS A 860 11.92 9.17 36.08
C LYS A 860 11.52 8.13 37.14
N THR A 861 12.24 8.08 38.26
CA THR A 861 11.95 7.11 39.34
C THR A 861 10.64 7.39 40.06
N HIS A 862 10.27 8.66 40.20
CA HIS A 862 9.03 9.09 40.83
C HIS A 862 7.84 8.88 39.89
N ARG A 863 8.01 9.17 38.59
CA ARG A 863 7.04 8.89 37.52
C ARG A 863 6.66 7.41 37.42
N SER A 864 7.63 6.50 37.26
CA SER A 864 7.32 5.06 37.15
C SER A 864 6.68 4.47 38.41
N ARG A 865 7.02 5.02 39.60
CA ARG A 865 6.37 4.61 40.86
C ARG A 865 4.93 5.13 40.97
N PHE A 866 4.62 6.28 40.38
CA PHE A 866 3.27 6.83 40.32
C PHE A 866 2.39 6.00 39.39
N GLU A 867 2.86 5.67 38.18
CA GLU A 867 2.15 4.82 37.21
C GLU A 867 1.75 3.46 37.82
N ALA A 868 2.70 2.79 38.50
CA ALA A 868 2.41 1.51 39.17
C ALA A 868 1.30 1.63 40.24
N ARG A 869 1.20 2.78 40.92
CA ARG A 869 0.15 3.05 41.91
C ARG A 869 -1.16 3.44 41.23
N LEU A 870 -1.10 4.12 40.09
CA LEU A 870 -2.26 4.58 39.34
C LEU A 870 -3.12 3.40 38.87
N GLN A 871 -2.50 2.31 38.41
CA GLN A 871 -3.24 1.10 38.01
C GLN A 871 -4.09 0.54 39.16
N THR A 872 -3.53 0.50 40.37
CA THR A 872 -4.27 0.06 41.57
C THR A 872 -5.35 1.07 41.97
N PHE A 873 -5.03 2.37 41.88
CA PHE A 873 -5.94 3.47 42.19
C PHE A 873 -7.18 3.47 41.29
N VAL A 874 -7.00 3.32 39.97
CA VAL A 874 -8.10 3.34 39.00
C VAL A 874 -9.06 2.18 39.25
N MET A 875 -8.55 0.96 39.50
CA MET A 875 -9.41 -0.18 39.85
C MET A 875 -10.23 0.08 41.13
N GLU A 876 -9.58 0.63 42.16
CA GLU A 876 -10.22 0.85 43.45
C GLU A 876 -11.23 2.00 43.40
N VAL A 877 -10.87 3.15 42.83
CA VAL A 877 -11.71 4.35 42.81
C VAL A 877 -12.88 4.21 41.84
N ARG A 878 -12.69 3.56 40.69
CA ARG A 878 -13.82 3.25 39.80
C ARG A 878 -14.84 2.35 40.48
N SER A 879 -14.39 1.32 41.23
CA SER A 879 -15.30 0.47 42.00
C SER A 879 -16.11 1.22 43.06
N ILE A 880 -15.61 2.38 43.52
CA ILE A 880 -16.28 3.25 44.47
C ILE A 880 -17.26 4.20 43.75
N MET A 881 -16.89 4.66 42.55
CA MET A 881 -17.61 5.69 41.79
C MET A 881 -18.71 5.13 40.87
N THR A 882 -18.59 3.89 40.37
CA THR A 882 -19.58 3.25 39.47
C THR A 882 -20.72 2.53 40.20
N VAL A 883 -20.76 2.55 41.54
CA VAL A 883 -21.85 1.97 42.36
C VAL A 883 -23.00 2.98 42.54
N ARG A 884 -23.28 3.81 41.52
CA ARG A 884 -24.43 4.73 41.49
C ARG A 884 -25.35 4.45 40.32
#